data_AF-A0A947NQB9-F1
#
_entry.id   AF-A0A947NQB9-F1
#
_cell.length_a   1.000
_cell.length_b   1.000
_cell.length_c   1.000
_cell.angle_alpha   90.00
_cell.angle_beta   90.00
_cell.angle_gamma   90.00
#
_symmetry.space_group_name_H-M   'P 1'
#
loop_
_entity.id
_entity.type
_entity.pdbx_description
1 polymer ?
#
loop_
_entity_poly.entity_id
_entity_poly.type
_entity_poly.pdbx_seq_one_letter_code
_entity_poly.pdbx_strand_id
1 'polypeptide(L)'
;MAVKRITTKHQVNFKNHLNFEVPADNVLDLKKLAAEKEEKKNIENTLSKKTRSGFLNLYKKSQFKKTEKKEKNIFSYSGRKKKKIHNYSLKDKFVFSNPFSGFDNPFSAFSTAKVRGIIGFVLVAAVCVLPIYGLASYYKADNLKEKVLGVSWEAYDHLGIAAQAFADLEFENASFEFKSAIQNFVDAQKMLETVSGLVKIVPVASGEVSAADSILKSGESISSAGDYLAKAFAPFVSLTEGEVQESFNFTAALLLADANIKPAVSELKNAEQFIEKVSVSSLPSEYREQFLIVQGNMPALRAGLEEFSEFTDFLLSILGHGSMKRYLFAFQNNAELRPTGGFIGSFALMTFNDGIMKELEVPGGGSYDLNGWLQEQVIAPRPLHLVNPHWYFQDANWFPDFPTSAEKLMWFFTESGGPSTDGVIALTPNVIESLLSLSGPIDMTNDYGVTVNAENFRTVVKQVEQEYENTNKPKRIISDLTPLVFNKILELDRVDQLQILGVLNTLLREKHLLLYFTDDELQQSIVDHGWAGEILDSPNDYLSIINTNISGGKTDLEIDELIDYNVEIQEGGEVTAKVTVTRTHTGQEDNPITGIKNMDFMRMYVPEGSTLIEADGFSHIDPRMFLYPNEGYEEDKLLQEVQGTVIVDESSETRINNEFSKTVFGNWVATEAGKTSQVSATYRLPFTVKPDGIFSKSDSYSLFMQKQSGTKGSVISTTINFPNKYDVVWQYPSDSTVEITPGKIMFTTTLNLDRYIGFVFQE
;
A
#
# COMPACT_ATOMS: atom_id res chain seq x y z
N MET A 1 50.84 20.47 -41.78
CA MET A 1 49.89 19.38 -42.06
C MET A 1 49.12 19.08 -40.79
N ALA A 2 47.80 19.00 -40.91
CA ALA A 2 46.84 19.33 -39.87
C ALA A 2 46.66 18.23 -38.80
N VAL A 3 46.69 18.66 -37.54
CA VAL A 3 46.10 17.97 -36.40
C VAL A 3 44.62 18.38 -36.35
N LYS A 4 43.69 17.42 -36.49
CA LYS A 4 42.27 17.66 -36.25
C LYS A 4 41.76 16.70 -35.16
N ARG A 5 41.56 17.27 -33.97
CA ARG A 5 40.68 16.74 -32.94
C ARG A 5 39.26 16.67 -33.52
N ILE A 6 38.57 15.54 -33.31
CA ILE A 6 37.11 15.48 -33.31
C ILE A 6 36.71 14.93 -31.95
N THR A 7 36.37 15.87 -31.08
CA THR A 7 35.55 15.70 -29.88
C THR A 7 34.11 15.94 -30.27
N THR A 8 33.22 14.98 -30.02
CA THR A 8 31.81 15.20 -29.64
C THR A 8 31.20 13.87 -29.15
N LYS A 9 31.44 13.53 -27.88
CA LYS A 9 30.46 12.76 -27.09
C LYS A 9 29.43 13.79 -26.62
N HIS A 10 28.18 13.67 -27.05
CA HIS A 10 27.07 14.30 -26.33
C HIS A 10 26.73 13.41 -25.14
N GLN A 11 27.50 13.55 -24.05
CA GLN A 11 26.99 13.24 -22.72
C GLN A 11 26.24 14.50 -22.28
N VAL A 12 24.92 14.39 -22.16
CA VAL A 12 24.10 15.44 -21.56
C VAL A 12 24.49 15.54 -20.09
N ASN A 13 24.95 16.73 -19.72
CA ASN A 13 25.32 17.10 -18.37
C ASN A 13 24.04 17.58 -17.69
N PHE A 14 23.38 16.72 -16.91
CA PHE A 14 22.21 17.12 -16.12
C PHE A 14 22.69 18.02 -14.97
N LYS A 15 22.56 19.34 -15.17
CA LYS A 15 22.60 20.31 -14.07
C LYS A 15 21.21 20.42 -13.46
N ASN A 16 21.15 20.23 -12.14
CA ASN A 16 20.13 20.62 -11.15
C ASN A 16 18.94 21.47 -11.63
N HIS A 17 18.03 20.91 -12.43
CA HIS A 17 16.72 21.48 -12.65
C HIS A 17 15.69 20.35 -12.54
N LEU A 18 14.75 20.47 -11.60
CA LEU A 18 13.62 19.55 -11.39
C LEU A 18 12.60 19.57 -12.55
N ASN A 19 12.84 20.35 -13.61
CA ASN A 19 12.02 20.25 -14.80
C ASN A 19 12.42 18.98 -15.54
N PHE A 20 11.64 17.92 -15.34
CA PHE A 20 11.71 16.72 -16.14
C PHE A 20 11.29 17.08 -17.58
N GLU A 21 12.28 17.33 -18.44
CA GLU A 21 12.07 17.41 -19.88
C GLU A 21 12.12 15.99 -20.46
N VAL A 22 10.94 15.48 -20.80
CA VAL A 22 10.74 14.29 -21.64
C VAL A 22 11.37 14.58 -23.00
N PRO A 23 12.39 13.83 -23.47
CA PRO A 23 12.84 13.95 -24.85
C PRO A 23 11.66 13.79 -25.82
N ALA A 24 11.58 14.62 -26.87
CA ALA A 24 10.50 14.59 -27.85
C ALA A 24 10.36 13.24 -28.60
N ASP A 25 11.35 12.34 -28.44
CA ASP A 25 11.45 11.04 -29.08
C ASP A 25 11.22 9.85 -28.11
N ASN A 26 10.50 10.04 -26.99
CA ASN A 26 10.24 9.04 -25.93
C ASN A 26 9.33 7.84 -26.32
N VAL A 27 9.37 7.44 -27.59
CA VAL A 27 8.76 6.19 -28.05
C VAL A 27 9.72 5.04 -27.75
N LEU A 28 9.25 4.03 -27.01
CA LEU A 28 9.99 2.78 -26.82
C LEU A 28 10.34 2.16 -28.19
N ASP A 29 11.61 2.24 -28.59
CA ASP A 29 12.10 1.63 -29.84
C ASP A 29 12.74 0.26 -29.56
N LEU A 30 11.91 -0.78 -29.68
CA LEU A 30 12.33 -2.17 -29.50
C LEU A 30 13.44 -2.58 -30.48
N LYS A 31 13.58 -1.94 -31.66
CA LYS A 31 14.70 -2.20 -32.59
C LYS A 31 16.02 -1.74 -31.99
N LYS A 32 16.01 -0.54 -31.39
CA LYS A 32 17.19 0.01 -30.73
C LYS A 32 17.59 -0.85 -29.54
N LEU A 33 16.63 -1.26 -28.70
CA LEU A 33 16.90 -2.13 -27.55
C LEU A 33 17.40 -3.52 -27.95
N ALA A 34 16.80 -4.14 -28.97
CA ALA A 34 17.27 -5.41 -29.51
C ALA A 34 18.70 -5.30 -30.08
N ALA A 35 19.01 -4.22 -30.80
CA ALA A 35 20.35 -3.95 -31.32
C ALA A 35 21.38 -3.72 -30.20
N GLU A 36 21.02 -2.98 -29.15
CA GLU A 36 21.87 -2.78 -27.96
C GLU A 36 22.11 -4.08 -27.18
N LYS A 37 21.10 -4.97 -27.11
CA LYS A 37 21.21 -6.29 -26.48
C LYS A 37 22.13 -7.21 -27.28
N GLU A 38 22.02 -7.21 -28.61
CA GLU A 38 22.97 -7.92 -29.48
C GLU A 38 24.38 -7.35 -29.39
N GLU A 39 24.54 -6.02 -29.32
CA GLU A 39 25.82 -5.36 -29.15
C GLU A 39 26.46 -5.73 -27.79
N LYS A 40 25.69 -5.69 -26.69
CA LYS A 40 26.15 -6.13 -25.36
C LYS A 40 26.54 -7.60 -25.35
N LYS A 41 25.73 -8.49 -25.94
CA LYS A 41 26.04 -9.93 -26.08
C LYS A 41 27.30 -10.15 -26.92
N ASN A 42 27.50 -9.35 -27.96
CA ASN A 42 28.71 -9.38 -28.78
C ASN A 42 29.94 -8.85 -28.02
N ILE A 43 29.78 -7.80 -27.22
CA ILE A 43 30.85 -7.26 -26.35
C ILE A 43 31.23 -8.27 -25.27
N GLU A 44 30.26 -8.91 -24.60
CA GLU A 44 30.50 -9.96 -23.60
C GLU A 44 31.15 -11.20 -24.21
N ASN A 45 30.72 -11.62 -25.42
CA ASN A 45 31.38 -12.70 -26.15
C ASN A 45 32.80 -12.32 -26.62
N THR A 46 33.04 -11.04 -26.91
CA THR A 46 34.38 -10.53 -27.29
C THR A 46 35.29 -10.39 -26.06
N LEU A 47 34.73 -10.03 -24.91
CA LEU A 47 35.40 -9.99 -23.62
C LEU A 47 35.73 -11.41 -23.15
N SER A 48 34.80 -12.36 -23.20
CA SER A 48 35.06 -13.76 -22.83
C SER A 48 36.11 -14.43 -23.72
N LYS A 49 36.19 -14.04 -25.01
CA LYS A 49 37.28 -14.43 -25.93
C LYS A 49 38.61 -13.74 -25.60
N LYS A 50 38.61 -12.48 -25.13
CA LYS A 50 39.84 -11.77 -24.71
C LYS A 50 40.37 -12.23 -23.35
N THR A 51 39.52 -12.65 -22.43
CA THR A 51 39.92 -13.10 -21.07
C THR A 51 40.62 -14.48 -21.09
N ARG A 52 40.68 -15.18 -22.22
CA ARG A 52 41.45 -16.43 -22.40
C ARG A 52 42.90 -16.26 -22.89
N SER A 53 43.41 -15.04 -23.11
CA SER A 53 44.80 -14.85 -23.59
C SER A 53 45.67 -13.82 -22.86
N GLY A 54 45.25 -13.29 -21.70
CA GLY A 54 46.02 -12.22 -21.06
C GLY A 54 45.80 -12.09 -19.56
N PHE A 55 46.18 -13.10 -18.77
CA PHE A 55 46.31 -12.95 -17.33
C PHE A 55 47.56 -13.68 -16.81
N LEU A 56 48.72 -13.10 -17.09
CA LEU A 56 49.95 -13.36 -16.35
C LEU A 56 50.84 -12.13 -16.44
N ASN A 57 50.44 -11.03 -15.77
CA ASN A 57 51.41 -10.15 -15.12
C ASN A 57 50.81 -9.04 -14.25
N LEU A 58 51.51 -8.82 -13.13
CA LEU A 58 51.63 -7.59 -12.33
C LEU A 58 50.63 -7.36 -11.19
N TYR A 59 50.93 -8.05 -10.08
CA TYR A 59 50.72 -7.56 -8.72
C TYR A 59 52.06 -7.01 -8.19
N LYS A 60 52.14 -5.72 -7.83
CA LYS A 60 52.83 -5.17 -6.62
C LYS A 60 53.15 -3.65 -6.65
N LYS A 61 53.01 -3.06 -5.46
CA LYS A 61 53.51 -1.77 -4.88
C LYS A 61 52.66 -0.52 -5.17
N SER A 62 52.38 0.41 -4.24
CA SER A 62 52.82 0.72 -2.86
C SER A 62 51.84 1.77 -2.26
N GLN A 63 51.26 1.64 -1.06
CA GLN A 63 51.70 2.12 0.28
C GLN A 63 52.02 3.63 0.46
N PHE A 64 51.24 4.23 1.39
CA PHE A 64 51.46 5.39 2.31
C PHE A 64 51.46 6.86 1.84
N LYS A 65 50.55 7.68 2.42
CA LYS A 65 50.86 8.64 3.53
C LYS A 65 49.62 9.31 4.17
N LYS A 66 49.64 9.43 5.50
CA LYS A 66 48.76 10.20 6.41
C LYS A 66 49.24 11.65 6.55
N THR A 67 48.32 12.57 6.86
CA THR A 67 48.60 13.81 7.64
C THR A 67 47.34 14.33 8.37
N GLU A 68 47.46 14.54 9.70
CA GLU A 68 46.65 15.45 10.53
C GLU A 68 47.02 16.93 10.20
N LYS A 69 46.42 18.05 10.63
CA LYS A 69 45.68 18.48 11.84
C LYS A 69 45.29 19.98 11.65
N LYS A 70 44.20 20.50 12.26
CA LYS A 70 44.16 21.68 13.17
C LYS A 70 42.78 22.38 13.30
N GLU A 71 42.41 22.61 14.56
CA GLU A 71 41.35 23.51 15.07
C GLU A 71 41.68 25.00 14.89
N LYS A 72 40.63 25.85 14.92
CA LYS A 72 40.63 27.17 15.58
C LYS A 72 39.20 27.68 15.84
N ASN A 73 39.01 28.27 17.03
CA ASN A 73 37.78 28.82 17.61
C ASN A 73 37.50 30.32 17.25
N ILE A 74 36.27 30.73 17.62
CA ILE A 74 35.76 32.03 18.16
C ILE A 74 35.06 33.02 17.19
N PHE A 75 33.79 33.34 17.53
CA PHE A 75 33.10 34.65 17.74
C PHE A 75 31.62 34.50 17.35
N SER A 76 30.57 35.12 17.93
CA SER A 76 30.18 35.68 19.24
C SER A 76 28.71 36.13 19.10
N TYR A 77 27.97 36.17 20.21
CA TYR A 77 26.58 36.59 20.40
C TYR A 77 26.11 37.89 19.70
N SER A 78 24.84 37.93 19.26
CA SER A 78 23.96 39.10 19.41
C SER A 78 22.48 38.70 19.51
N GLY A 79 21.76 39.29 20.47
CA GLY A 79 20.43 38.84 20.92
C GLY A 79 19.24 39.34 20.11
N ARG A 80 18.10 38.65 20.29
CA ARG A 80 16.76 39.12 19.86
C ARG A 80 15.74 38.95 20.99
N LYS A 81 14.76 39.85 20.93
CA LYS A 81 13.86 40.33 21.99
C LYS A 81 12.83 39.28 22.46
N LYS A 82 12.60 39.22 23.77
CA LYS A 82 11.46 38.52 24.41
C LYS A 82 10.13 39.12 23.94
N LYS A 83 9.27 38.33 23.28
CA LYS A 83 7.82 38.58 23.19
C LYS A 83 7.13 37.96 24.40
N LYS A 84 6.14 38.66 24.96
CA LYS A 84 5.36 38.24 26.14
C LYS A 84 4.44 37.07 25.77
N ILE A 85 4.56 35.96 26.49
CA ILE A 85 3.65 34.81 26.44
C ILE A 85 2.46 35.10 27.39
N HIS A 86 1.25 34.84 26.93
CA HIS A 86 0.01 34.93 27.72
C HIS A 86 -0.11 33.70 28.62
N ASN A 87 -0.34 33.92 29.93
CA ASN A 87 -0.63 32.86 30.88
C ASN A 87 -2.05 32.32 30.64
N TYR A 88 -2.17 31.09 30.13
CA TYR A 88 -3.40 30.31 30.26
C TYR A 88 -3.30 29.42 31.50
N SER A 89 -4.18 29.67 32.47
CA SER A 89 -4.35 28.85 33.67
C SER A 89 -5.25 27.65 33.34
N LEU A 90 -4.66 26.48 33.10
CA LEU A 90 -5.39 25.21 32.95
C LEU A 90 -5.82 24.69 34.33
N LYS A 91 -7.05 25.05 34.74
CA LYS A 91 -7.71 24.54 35.95
C LYS A 91 -8.91 23.64 35.67
N ASP A 92 -9.19 23.33 34.40
CA ASP A 92 -10.33 22.50 34.04
C ASP A 92 -9.92 21.02 33.93
N LYS A 93 -10.69 20.19 34.65
CA LYS A 93 -10.52 18.73 34.74
C LYS A 93 -10.71 18.10 33.36
N PHE A 94 -9.64 17.61 32.75
CA PHE A 94 -9.72 16.72 31.60
C PHE A 94 -10.26 15.35 32.04
N VAL A 95 -11.45 15.01 31.56
CA VAL A 95 -11.96 13.64 31.57
C VAL A 95 -11.21 12.89 30.48
N PHE A 96 -10.30 11.99 30.86
CA PHE A 96 -9.55 11.14 29.93
C PHE A 96 -10.53 10.20 29.21
N SER A 97 -10.71 10.37 27.90
CA SER A 97 -11.24 9.33 27.02
C SER A 97 -10.06 8.66 26.33
N ASN A 98 -10.13 7.36 26.03
CA ASN A 98 -9.05 6.61 25.40
C ASN A 98 -8.73 7.19 24.01
N PRO A 99 -7.59 7.89 23.81
CA PRO A 99 -7.26 8.51 22.53
C PRO A 99 -6.78 7.48 21.48
N PHE A 100 -6.63 6.21 21.87
CA PHE A 100 -6.07 5.12 21.06
C PHE A 100 -7.13 4.24 20.36
N SER A 101 -8.42 4.57 20.45
CA SER A 101 -9.43 3.87 19.65
C SER A 101 -9.20 4.15 18.15
N GLY A 102 -8.78 3.13 17.39
CA GLY A 102 -8.64 3.19 15.93
C GLY A 102 -7.22 3.06 15.38
N PHE A 103 -6.30 2.40 16.08
CA PHE A 103 -4.91 2.15 15.66
C PHE A 103 -4.73 0.98 14.66
N ASP A 104 -5.70 0.75 13.77
CA ASP A 104 -5.67 -0.43 12.88
C ASP A 104 -4.95 -0.18 11.52
N ASN A 105 -4.28 0.98 11.32
CA ASN A 105 -3.64 1.29 10.03
C ASN A 105 -2.57 2.41 10.10
N PRO A 106 -1.29 2.17 9.75
CA PRO A 106 -0.21 3.17 9.75
C PRO A 106 -0.37 4.25 8.66
N PHE A 107 -1.00 3.94 7.53
CA PHE A 107 -1.16 4.85 6.38
C PHE A 107 -2.32 5.81 6.54
N SER A 108 -3.23 5.53 7.48
CA SER A 108 -4.25 6.50 7.90
C SER A 108 -3.68 7.67 8.71
N ALA A 109 -2.39 7.61 9.09
CA ALA A 109 -1.68 8.62 9.87
C ALA A 109 -1.50 9.97 9.15
N PHE A 110 -1.64 10.00 7.82
CA PHE A 110 -1.43 11.20 7.00
C PHE A 110 -2.70 12.02 6.72
N SER A 111 -3.85 11.63 7.29
CA SER A 111 -5.07 12.44 7.28
C SER A 111 -5.18 13.31 8.54
N THR A 112 -5.78 14.50 8.42
CA THR A 112 -6.01 15.47 9.51
C THR A 112 -6.72 14.89 10.74
N ALA A 113 -7.33 13.71 10.62
CA ALA A 113 -8.00 12.99 11.72
C ALA A 113 -7.04 12.34 12.75
N LYS A 114 -5.72 12.28 12.52
CA LYS A 114 -4.78 11.53 13.38
C LYS A 114 -3.48 12.24 13.80
N VAL A 115 -3.52 13.57 13.89
CA VAL A 115 -2.76 14.31 14.94
C VAL A 115 -3.00 13.67 16.34
N ARG A 116 -4.11 12.93 16.50
CA ARG A 116 -4.48 12.11 17.66
C ARG A 116 -3.47 11.04 18.11
N GLY A 117 -2.71 10.40 17.21
CA GLY A 117 -1.69 9.40 17.59
C GLY A 117 -0.49 10.04 18.29
N ILE A 118 -0.10 11.22 17.82
CA ILE A 118 0.96 12.05 18.42
C ILE A 118 0.44 12.76 19.68
N ILE A 119 -0.82 13.23 19.70
CA ILE A 119 -1.51 13.64 20.95
C ILE A 119 -1.56 12.47 21.96
N GLY A 120 -1.67 11.22 21.49
CA GLY A 120 -1.56 10.00 22.29
C GLY A 120 -0.16 9.81 22.89
N PHE A 121 0.91 9.97 22.11
CA PHE A 121 2.31 10.02 22.57
C PHE A 121 2.53 11.09 23.65
N VAL A 122 1.84 12.22 23.54
CA VAL A 122 1.96 13.37 24.44
C VAL A 122 1.14 13.17 25.71
N LEU A 123 -0.06 12.60 25.61
CA LEU A 123 -0.83 12.18 26.77
C LEU A 123 -0.09 11.08 27.54
N VAL A 124 0.65 10.23 26.83
CA VAL A 124 1.57 9.24 27.39
C VAL A 124 2.74 9.90 28.13
N ALA A 125 3.43 10.85 27.48
CA ALA A 125 4.53 11.60 28.08
C ALA A 125 4.08 12.41 29.31
N ALA A 126 2.92 13.04 29.22
CA ALA A 126 2.29 13.84 30.28
C ALA A 126 1.96 12.98 31.51
N VAL A 127 1.38 11.81 31.29
CA VAL A 127 0.99 10.90 32.35
C VAL A 127 2.19 10.22 33.01
N CYS A 128 3.29 9.97 32.30
CA CYS A 128 4.52 9.48 32.89
C CYS A 128 5.09 10.42 33.96
N VAL A 129 4.90 11.75 33.87
CA VAL A 129 5.43 12.70 34.87
C VAL A 129 4.60 12.74 36.17
N LEU A 130 3.31 12.41 36.10
CA LEU A 130 2.37 12.54 37.20
C LEU A 130 2.71 11.74 38.48
N PRO A 131 3.25 10.50 38.44
CA PRO A 131 3.52 9.74 39.66
C PRO A 131 4.69 10.28 40.48
N ILE A 132 5.54 11.16 39.91
CA ILE A 132 6.56 11.91 40.66
C ILE A 132 5.90 12.78 41.76
N TYR A 133 4.69 13.29 41.51
CA TYR A 133 3.93 14.13 42.45
C TYR A 133 3.65 13.43 43.79
N GLY A 134 3.14 12.20 43.76
CA GLY A 134 2.80 11.52 45.02
C GLY A 134 3.93 10.68 45.61
N LEU A 135 4.97 10.33 44.83
CA LEU A 135 6.24 9.82 45.38
C LEU A 135 6.98 10.92 46.18
N ALA A 136 7.00 12.16 45.68
CA ALA A 136 7.55 13.31 46.40
C ALA A 136 6.69 13.75 47.60
N SER A 137 5.43 13.34 47.66
CA SER A 137 4.52 13.65 48.78
C SER A 137 4.83 12.84 50.04
N TYR A 138 5.61 11.76 49.95
CA TYR A 138 5.94 10.87 51.08
C TYR A 138 7.20 11.31 51.88
N TYR A 139 8.12 12.06 51.27
CA TYR A 139 9.37 12.47 51.92
C TYR A 139 9.28 13.85 52.60
N LYS A 140 9.51 13.88 53.92
CA LYS A 140 9.67 15.10 54.75
C LYS A 140 11.03 15.79 54.52
N ALA A 141 11.31 16.23 53.30
CA ALA A 141 12.49 17.03 52.96
C ALA A 141 12.09 18.22 52.06
N ASP A 142 11.47 19.25 52.67
CA ASP A 142 10.75 20.32 51.97
C ASP A 142 11.57 21.04 50.87
N ASN A 143 12.84 21.37 51.11
CA ASN A 143 13.64 22.15 50.15
C ASN A 143 14.11 21.40 48.89
N LEU A 144 14.11 20.06 48.92
CA LEU A 144 14.58 19.23 47.80
C LEU A 144 13.42 18.66 47.00
N LYS A 145 12.32 18.36 47.71
CA LYS A 145 10.99 18.10 47.18
C LYS A 145 10.56 19.20 46.20
N GLU A 146 10.66 20.48 46.60
CA GLU A 146 10.30 21.61 45.73
C GLU A 146 11.17 21.71 44.47
N LYS A 147 12.47 21.36 44.56
CA LYS A 147 13.41 21.48 43.42
C LYS A 147 13.23 20.38 42.38
N VAL A 148 13.14 19.12 42.82
CA VAL A 148 12.91 17.99 41.88
C VAL A 148 11.54 18.11 41.24
N LEU A 149 10.52 18.52 42.01
CA LEU A 149 9.18 18.77 41.48
C LEU A 149 9.16 19.94 40.50
N GLY A 150 9.85 21.04 40.81
CA GLY A 150 9.94 22.19 39.90
C GLY A 150 10.51 21.81 38.54
N VAL A 151 11.66 21.15 38.52
CA VAL A 151 12.33 20.76 37.27
C VAL A 151 11.55 19.68 36.52
N SER A 152 10.95 18.71 37.21
CA SER A 152 10.10 17.70 36.56
C SER A 152 8.85 18.34 35.93
N TRP A 153 8.34 19.42 36.53
CA TRP A 153 7.17 20.12 36.03
C TRP A 153 7.49 21.03 34.84
N GLU A 154 8.67 21.64 34.84
CA GLU A 154 9.22 22.29 33.65
C GLU A 154 9.44 21.27 32.52
N ALA A 155 9.91 20.06 32.81
CA ALA A 155 10.03 18.99 31.80
C ALA A 155 8.68 18.62 31.15
N TYR A 156 7.64 18.50 31.97
CA TYR A 156 6.27 18.26 31.50
C TYR A 156 5.74 19.41 30.64
N ASP A 157 5.95 20.65 31.07
CA ASP A 157 5.48 21.83 30.34
C ASP A 157 6.12 21.88 28.95
N HIS A 158 7.44 21.67 28.89
CA HIS A 158 8.17 21.55 27.63
C HIS A 158 7.67 20.39 26.76
N LEU A 159 7.35 19.23 27.32
CA LEU A 159 6.71 18.13 26.59
C LEU A 159 5.35 18.54 25.99
N GLY A 160 4.53 19.25 26.75
CA GLY A 160 3.22 19.75 26.30
C GLY A 160 3.34 20.83 25.21
N ILE A 161 4.36 21.68 25.28
CA ILE A 161 4.65 22.68 24.23
C ILE A 161 5.21 21.99 22.99
N ALA A 162 6.14 21.04 23.15
CA ALA A 162 6.72 20.29 22.04
C ALA A 162 5.64 19.54 21.24
N ALA A 163 4.70 18.92 21.96
CA ALA A 163 3.52 18.28 21.41
C ALA A 163 2.68 19.21 20.52
N GLN A 164 2.37 20.38 21.06
CA GLN A 164 1.53 21.36 20.38
C GLN A 164 2.26 21.90 19.15
N ALA A 165 3.54 22.24 19.29
CA ALA A 165 4.38 22.64 18.16
C ALA A 165 4.44 21.55 17.09
N PHE A 166 4.54 20.28 17.46
CA PHE A 166 4.52 19.16 16.52
C PHE A 166 3.17 19.06 15.79
N ALA A 167 2.06 19.19 16.53
CA ALA A 167 0.70 19.19 15.98
C ALA A 167 0.47 20.37 15.02
N ASP A 168 1.09 21.51 15.30
CA ASP A 168 1.07 22.72 14.48
C ASP A 168 2.12 22.69 13.35
N LEU A 169 2.81 21.55 13.15
CA LEU A 169 3.86 21.31 12.15
C LEU A 169 5.12 22.20 12.32
N GLU A 170 5.30 22.81 13.49
CA GLU A 170 6.48 23.59 13.89
C GLU A 170 7.61 22.67 14.40
N PHE A 171 8.09 21.75 13.56
CA PHE A 171 9.00 20.69 13.99
C PHE A 171 10.35 21.17 14.56
N GLU A 172 10.87 22.30 14.11
CA GLU A 172 12.07 22.90 14.71
C GLU A 172 11.82 23.36 16.14
N ASN A 173 10.66 23.96 16.39
CA ASN A 173 10.21 24.37 17.73
C ASN A 173 9.94 23.14 18.60
N ALA A 174 9.26 22.12 18.07
CA ALA A 174 9.05 20.85 18.76
C ALA A 174 10.37 20.21 19.19
N SER A 175 11.36 20.13 18.30
CA SER A 175 12.71 19.61 18.61
C SER A 175 13.40 20.41 19.72
N PHE A 176 13.28 21.74 19.71
CA PHE A 176 13.83 22.60 20.76
C PHE A 176 13.20 22.33 22.13
N GLU A 177 11.87 22.21 22.16
CA GLU A 177 11.09 21.95 23.38
C GLU A 177 11.35 20.53 23.92
N PHE A 178 11.42 19.52 23.04
CA PHE A 178 11.83 18.16 23.45
C PHE A 178 13.23 18.13 24.08
N LYS A 179 14.21 18.85 23.51
CA LYS A 179 15.55 18.96 24.10
C LYS A 179 15.54 19.64 25.48
N SER A 180 14.68 20.62 25.66
CA SER A 180 14.49 21.29 26.95
C SER A 180 13.90 20.33 28.00
N ALA A 181 12.92 19.50 27.60
CA ALA A 181 12.38 18.44 28.44
C ALA A 181 13.44 17.39 28.81
N ILE A 182 14.25 16.91 27.85
CA ILE A 182 15.37 15.98 28.09
C ILE A 182 16.30 16.53 29.17
N GLN A 183 16.74 17.78 29.04
CA GLN A 183 17.65 18.41 29.99
C GLN A 183 17.04 18.46 31.40
N ASN A 184 15.75 18.81 31.51
CA ASN A 184 15.07 18.84 32.80
C ASN A 184 14.89 17.44 33.41
N PHE A 185 14.59 16.41 32.61
CA PHE A 185 14.56 15.02 33.11
C PHE A 185 15.93 14.58 33.63
N VAL A 186 17.01 14.88 32.90
CA VAL A 186 18.39 14.57 33.32
C VAL A 186 18.75 15.28 34.61
N ASP A 187 18.34 16.54 34.78
CA ASP A 187 18.62 17.29 36.01
C ASP A 187 17.79 16.79 37.19
N ALA A 188 16.52 16.40 36.96
CA ALA A 188 15.70 15.73 37.96
C ALA A 188 16.31 14.39 38.40
N GLN A 189 16.87 13.60 37.47
CA GLN A 189 17.57 12.35 37.78
C GLN A 189 18.79 12.59 38.68
N LYS A 190 19.67 13.55 38.34
CA LYS A 190 20.85 13.89 39.18
C LYS A 190 20.45 14.32 40.59
N MET A 191 19.37 15.09 40.71
CA MET A 191 18.85 15.49 42.01
C MET A 191 18.31 14.30 42.80
N LEU A 192 17.63 13.35 42.14
CA LEU A 192 17.14 12.11 42.76
C LEU A 192 18.29 11.18 43.19
N GLU A 193 19.35 11.06 42.40
CA GLU A 193 20.54 10.27 42.76
C GLU A 193 21.21 10.79 44.04
N THR A 194 21.29 12.12 44.18
CA THR A 194 21.81 12.79 45.38
C THR A 194 21.00 12.41 46.63
N VAL A 195 19.68 12.17 46.48
CA VAL A 195 18.80 11.67 47.54
C VAL A 195 19.03 10.18 47.82
N SER A 196 19.10 9.36 46.78
CA SER A 196 19.29 7.91 46.92
C SER A 196 20.57 7.56 47.69
N GLY A 197 21.64 8.35 47.52
CA GLY A 197 22.89 8.22 48.28
C GLY A 197 22.73 8.48 49.78
N LEU A 198 21.75 9.29 50.18
CA LEU A 198 21.39 9.57 51.57
C LEU A 198 20.34 8.59 52.14
N VAL A 199 19.51 7.97 51.27
CA VAL A 199 18.33 7.16 51.63
C VAL A 199 18.63 5.65 51.79
N LYS A 200 19.86 5.18 51.53
CA LYS A 200 20.33 3.78 51.74
C LYS A 200 20.11 3.20 53.17
N ILE A 201 19.57 3.98 54.11
CA ILE A 201 19.38 3.64 55.52
C ILE A 201 17.93 3.16 55.83
N VAL A 202 16.95 3.37 54.94
CA VAL A 202 15.52 3.02 55.18
C VAL A 202 14.94 2.11 54.07
N PRO A 203 14.53 0.85 54.35
CA PRO A 203 14.07 -0.11 53.33
C PRO A 203 12.76 0.26 52.61
N VAL A 204 11.79 0.86 53.31
CA VAL A 204 10.45 1.19 52.80
C VAL A 204 10.50 2.24 51.68
N ALA A 205 11.53 3.10 51.69
CA ALA A 205 11.76 4.18 50.74
C ALA A 205 12.34 3.71 49.38
N SER A 206 12.85 2.48 49.30
CA SER A 206 13.65 2.03 48.14
C SER A 206 12.83 1.80 46.86
N GLY A 207 11.62 1.24 46.98
CA GLY A 207 10.76 0.94 45.81
C GLY A 207 10.17 2.19 45.17
N GLU A 208 9.91 3.22 45.96
CA GLU A 208 9.37 4.52 45.54
C GLU A 208 10.43 5.35 44.78
N VAL A 209 11.65 5.42 45.32
CA VAL A 209 12.78 6.08 44.64
C VAL A 209 13.12 5.37 43.33
N SER A 210 13.08 4.04 43.30
CA SER A 210 13.29 3.26 42.08
C SER A 210 12.19 3.49 41.03
N ALA A 211 10.94 3.65 41.46
CA ALA A 211 9.83 3.99 40.57
C ALA A 211 10.00 5.40 39.99
N ALA A 212 10.36 6.39 40.82
CA ALA A 212 10.64 7.75 40.37
C ALA A 212 11.80 7.81 39.36
N ASP A 213 12.89 7.09 39.63
CA ASP A 213 14.05 7.00 38.72
C ASP A 213 13.67 6.39 37.36
N SER A 214 12.92 5.29 37.38
CA SER A 214 12.46 4.63 36.15
C SER A 214 11.51 5.54 35.35
N ILE A 215 10.63 6.27 36.04
CA ILE A 215 9.75 7.24 35.41
C ILE A 215 10.52 8.39 34.75
N LEU A 216 11.51 8.95 35.44
CA LEU A 216 12.32 10.05 34.89
C LEU A 216 13.12 9.60 33.66
N LYS A 217 13.67 8.38 33.69
CA LYS A 217 14.38 7.79 32.55
C LYS A 217 13.44 7.48 31.39
N SER A 218 12.23 7.01 31.67
CA SER A 218 11.18 6.85 30.66
C SER A 218 10.82 8.19 30.03
N GLY A 219 10.63 9.25 30.83
CA GLY A 219 10.38 10.61 30.35
C GLY A 219 11.49 11.13 29.45
N GLU A 220 12.76 10.94 29.83
CA GLU A 220 13.93 11.29 29.01
C GLU A 220 13.92 10.55 27.66
N SER A 221 13.71 9.24 27.66
CA SER A 221 13.66 8.44 26.43
C SER A 221 12.46 8.81 25.55
N ILE A 222 11.28 9.06 26.12
CA ILE A 222 10.12 9.56 25.37
C ILE A 222 10.45 10.92 24.75
N SER A 223 11.00 11.87 25.51
CA SER A 223 11.40 13.18 24.95
C SER A 223 12.45 13.04 23.85
N SER A 224 13.40 12.10 23.99
CA SER A 224 14.41 11.79 22.98
C SER A 224 13.80 11.22 21.70
N ALA A 225 12.85 10.29 21.82
CA ALA A 225 12.08 9.80 20.68
C ALA A 225 11.32 10.95 19.99
N GLY A 226 10.71 11.85 20.76
CA GLY A 226 10.04 13.04 20.25
C GLY A 226 10.97 13.99 19.48
N ASP A 227 12.18 14.25 19.99
CA ASP A 227 13.20 15.05 19.31
C ASP A 227 13.63 14.43 17.98
N TYR A 228 13.86 13.11 17.96
CA TYR A 228 14.17 12.39 16.74
C TYR A 228 13.02 12.46 15.73
N LEU A 229 11.78 12.21 16.15
CA LEU A 229 10.61 12.36 15.27
C LEU A 229 10.50 13.78 14.71
N ALA A 230 10.70 14.80 15.54
CA ALA A 230 10.65 16.18 15.08
C ALA A 230 11.68 16.45 13.98
N LYS A 231 12.91 15.93 14.13
CA LYS A 231 13.93 15.99 13.08
C LYS A 231 13.59 15.17 11.85
N ALA A 232 12.91 14.04 12.01
CA ALA A 232 12.49 13.19 10.90
C ALA A 232 11.46 13.90 10.00
N PHE A 233 10.53 14.65 10.61
CA PHE A 233 9.47 15.34 9.88
C PHE A 233 9.84 16.76 9.40
N ALA A 234 10.84 17.40 10.01
CA ALA A 234 11.30 18.74 9.64
C ALA A 234 11.59 18.94 8.13
N PRO A 235 12.26 18.00 7.42
CA PRO A 235 12.50 18.13 5.97
C PRO A 235 11.22 18.23 5.14
N PHE A 236 10.13 17.60 5.58
CA PHE A 236 8.84 17.61 4.89
C PHE A 236 8.03 18.88 5.13
N VAL A 237 8.43 19.77 6.03
CA VAL A 237 7.66 21.00 6.30
C VAL A 237 8.48 22.28 6.25
N SER A 238 9.79 22.25 6.50
CA SER A 238 10.64 23.46 6.56
C SER A 238 10.45 24.42 5.36
N LEU A 239 9.52 25.36 5.52
CA LEU A 239 9.19 26.45 4.63
C LEU A 239 10.21 27.55 4.90
N THR A 240 11.42 27.44 4.35
CA THR A 240 12.32 28.59 4.37
C THR A 240 11.82 29.61 3.35
N GLU A 241 10.97 30.54 3.82
CA GLU A 241 10.71 31.80 3.12
C GLU A 241 12.04 32.52 2.90
N GLY A 242 12.45 32.65 1.63
CA GLY A 242 13.49 33.58 1.21
C GLY A 242 14.90 33.00 1.03
N GLU A 243 15.12 31.71 1.20
CA GLU A 243 16.31 31.05 0.66
C GLU A 243 15.96 30.36 -0.66
N VAL A 244 16.87 30.51 -1.63
CA VAL A 244 16.74 30.06 -3.02
C VAL A 244 16.11 28.67 -3.07
N GLN A 245 15.12 28.48 -3.97
CA GLN A 245 14.52 27.19 -4.34
C GLN A 245 15.59 26.13 -4.65
N GLU A 246 16.21 25.55 -3.63
CA GLU A 246 16.76 24.21 -3.74
C GLU A 246 15.55 23.29 -3.75
N SER A 247 15.16 22.98 -4.97
CA SER A 247 14.17 22.02 -5.41
C SER A 247 14.05 20.84 -4.44
N PHE A 248 12.90 20.69 -3.76
CA PHE A 248 12.66 19.66 -2.76
C PHE A 248 12.98 18.27 -3.31
N ASN A 249 13.85 17.53 -2.63
CA ASN A 249 14.17 16.15 -2.96
C ASN A 249 13.50 15.24 -1.92
N PHE A 250 12.37 14.65 -2.29
CA PHE A 250 11.57 13.77 -1.42
C PHE A 250 12.40 12.60 -0.89
N THR A 251 13.29 12.02 -1.70
CA THR A 251 14.16 10.91 -1.26
C THR A 251 15.24 11.37 -0.29
N ALA A 252 15.80 12.56 -0.45
CA ALA A 252 16.68 13.13 0.57
C ALA A 252 15.94 13.39 1.88
N ALA A 253 14.68 13.84 1.82
CA ALA A 253 13.83 14.00 2.99
C ALA A 253 13.54 12.64 3.66
N LEU A 254 13.21 11.59 2.90
CA LEU A 254 13.05 10.23 3.40
C LEU A 254 14.33 9.66 4.04
N LEU A 255 15.51 9.91 3.46
CA LEU A 255 16.78 9.48 4.04
C LEU A 255 17.05 10.15 5.39
N LEU A 256 16.74 11.45 5.49
CA LEU A 256 16.84 12.17 6.76
C LEU A 256 15.80 11.67 7.77
N ALA A 257 14.60 11.32 7.29
CA ALA A 257 13.56 10.73 8.12
C ALA A 257 14.00 9.38 8.69
N ASP A 258 14.44 8.46 7.84
CA ASP A 258 14.93 7.13 8.21
C ASP A 258 16.05 7.20 9.26
N ALA A 259 17.02 8.10 9.05
CA ALA A 259 18.14 8.31 9.97
C ALA A 259 17.71 8.76 11.39
N ASN A 260 16.50 9.29 11.55
CA ASN A 260 15.94 9.72 12.83
C ASN A 260 14.85 8.78 13.37
N ILE A 261 14.08 8.11 12.51
CA ILE A 261 13.03 7.16 12.93
C ILE A 261 13.64 5.97 13.68
N LYS A 262 14.73 5.38 13.17
CA LYS A 262 15.40 4.23 13.80
C LYS A 262 15.86 4.52 15.25
N PRO A 263 16.55 5.65 15.53
CA PRO A 263 16.81 6.08 16.91
C PRO A 263 15.54 6.32 17.74
N ALA A 264 14.48 6.89 17.17
CA ALA A 264 13.22 7.11 17.89
C ALA A 264 12.57 5.80 18.35
N VAL A 265 12.56 4.77 17.50
CA VAL A 265 12.11 3.41 17.86
C VAL A 265 12.94 2.87 19.03
N SER A 266 14.27 3.01 18.97
CA SER A 266 15.16 2.55 20.04
C SER A 266 14.88 3.26 21.37
N GLU A 267 14.61 4.57 21.34
CA GLU A 267 14.27 5.32 22.55
C GLU A 267 12.90 4.96 23.11
N LEU A 268 11.89 4.70 22.25
CA LEU A 268 10.61 4.18 22.72
C LEU A 268 10.75 2.81 23.39
N LYS A 269 11.58 1.92 22.84
CA LYS A 269 11.89 0.63 23.46
C LYS A 269 12.58 0.79 24.82
N ASN A 270 13.48 1.76 24.96
CA ASN A 270 14.09 2.08 26.26
C ASN A 270 13.02 2.57 27.25
N ALA A 271 12.13 3.47 26.82
CA ALA A 271 11.05 3.99 27.64
C ALA A 271 10.10 2.88 28.14
N GLU A 272 9.73 1.95 27.26
CA GLU A 272 8.93 0.76 27.58
C GLU A 272 9.59 -0.08 28.68
N GLN A 273 10.88 -0.40 28.54
CA GLN A 273 11.65 -1.15 29.54
C GLN A 273 11.72 -0.45 30.90
N PHE A 274 11.73 0.88 30.94
CA PHE A 274 11.69 1.63 32.19
C PHE A 274 10.29 1.64 32.81
N ILE A 275 9.24 1.78 32.00
CA ILE A 275 7.84 1.70 32.44
C ILE A 275 7.54 0.34 33.07
N GLU A 276 8.00 -0.76 32.47
CA GLU A 276 7.82 -2.12 33.00
C GLU A 276 8.43 -2.34 34.39
N LYS A 277 9.48 -1.59 34.75
CA LYS A 277 10.13 -1.69 36.07
C LYS A 277 9.35 -0.99 37.19
N VAL A 278 8.36 -0.17 36.84
CA VAL A 278 7.57 0.61 37.80
C VAL A 278 6.48 -0.27 38.39
N SER A 279 6.56 -0.55 39.69
CA SER A 279 5.45 -1.19 40.39
C SER A 279 4.30 -0.20 40.59
N VAL A 280 3.10 -0.53 40.08
CA VAL A 280 1.89 0.28 40.20
C VAL A 280 1.54 0.57 41.67
N SER A 281 1.86 -0.35 42.60
CA SER A 281 1.64 -0.14 44.03
C SER A 281 2.49 0.98 44.62
N SER A 282 3.67 1.22 44.04
CA SER A 282 4.58 2.30 44.43
C SER A 282 4.10 3.66 43.92
N LEU A 283 3.09 3.70 43.04
CA LEU A 283 2.53 4.93 42.53
C LEU A 283 1.40 5.44 43.43
N PRO A 284 1.20 6.77 43.50
CA PRO A 284 0.08 7.38 44.20
C PRO A 284 -1.24 6.94 43.56
N SER A 285 -2.27 6.66 44.36
CA SER A 285 -3.54 6.08 43.89
C SER A 285 -4.20 6.89 42.78
N GLU A 286 -4.05 8.22 42.80
CA GLU A 286 -4.62 9.15 41.83
C GLU A 286 -4.01 9.06 40.43
N TYR A 287 -2.86 8.40 40.28
CA TYR A 287 -2.11 8.29 39.01
C TYR A 287 -1.97 6.86 38.48
N ARG A 288 -2.43 5.86 39.23
CA ARG A 288 -2.29 4.44 38.86
C ARG A 288 -3.03 4.13 37.57
N GLU A 289 -4.25 4.65 37.42
CA GLU A 289 -5.09 4.41 36.25
C GLU A 289 -4.46 4.98 34.98
N GLN A 290 -4.00 6.23 35.05
CA GLN A 290 -3.36 6.90 33.93
C GLN A 290 -2.05 6.18 33.58
N PHE A 291 -1.22 5.83 34.57
CA PHE A 291 0.00 5.06 34.31
C PHE A 291 -0.29 3.73 33.61
N LEU A 292 -1.34 3.00 34.03
CA LEU A 292 -1.76 1.76 33.37
C LEU A 292 -2.21 1.99 31.92
N ILE A 293 -2.88 3.11 31.62
CA ILE A 293 -3.22 3.50 30.24
C ILE A 293 -1.95 3.69 29.43
N VAL A 294 -0.94 4.37 29.96
CA VAL A 294 0.33 4.58 29.25
C VAL A 294 1.07 3.27 29.01
N GLN A 295 1.22 2.48 30.08
CA GLN A 295 1.85 1.17 30.01
C GLN A 295 1.16 0.26 28.98
N GLY A 296 -0.17 0.28 28.93
CA GLY A 296 -0.94 -0.52 27.97
C GLY A 296 -0.82 -0.05 26.52
N ASN A 297 -0.54 1.23 26.27
CA ASN A 297 -0.48 1.78 24.90
C ASN A 297 0.95 1.92 24.34
N MET A 298 1.98 1.87 25.18
CA MET A 298 3.38 1.99 24.75
C MET A 298 3.78 0.92 23.71
N PRO A 299 3.39 -0.36 23.83
CA PRO A 299 3.71 -1.38 22.82
C PRO A 299 3.12 -1.06 21.44
N ALA A 300 1.88 -0.56 21.39
CA ALA A 300 1.20 -0.19 20.14
C ALA A 300 1.85 1.04 19.49
N LEU A 301 2.24 2.03 20.29
CA LEU A 301 2.96 3.21 19.81
C LEU A 301 4.33 2.84 19.23
N ARG A 302 5.08 1.96 19.90
CA ARG A 302 6.37 1.45 19.39
C ARG A 302 6.15 0.69 18.08
N ALA A 303 5.19 -0.24 18.04
CA ALA A 303 4.89 -1.03 16.86
C ALA A 303 4.51 -0.14 15.66
N GLY A 304 3.67 0.88 15.85
CA GLY A 304 3.31 1.80 14.77
C GLY A 304 4.50 2.63 14.26
N LEU A 305 5.50 2.91 15.10
CA LEU A 305 6.72 3.58 14.65
C LEU A 305 7.71 2.64 13.95
N GLU A 306 7.79 1.38 14.39
CA GLU A 306 8.53 0.31 13.68
C GLU A 306 7.96 0.14 12.26
N GLU A 307 6.63 0.02 12.13
CA GLU A 307 5.93 -0.08 10.86
C GLU A 307 6.18 1.15 9.95
N PHE A 308 6.20 2.36 10.53
CA PHE A 308 6.56 3.56 9.78
C PHE A 308 8.03 3.57 9.31
N SER A 309 8.95 3.01 10.12
CA SER A 309 10.35 2.83 9.74
C SER A 309 10.48 1.87 8.57
N GLU A 310 9.82 0.71 8.65
CA GLU A 310 9.80 -0.31 7.59
C GLU A 310 9.21 0.24 6.30
N PHE A 311 8.15 1.03 6.39
CA PHE A 311 7.58 1.71 5.23
C PHE A 311 8.53 2.74 4.61
N THR A 312 9.31 3.46 5.42
CA THR A 312 10.32 4.40 4.90
C THR A 312 11.43 3.66 4.15
N ASP A 313 11.90 2.55 4.70
CA ASP A 313 12.88 1.66 4.03
C ASP A 313 12.30 1.10 2.72
N PHE A 314 11.03 0.67 2.73
CA PHE A 314 10.30 0.25 1.53
C PHE A 314 10.26 1.35 0.47
N LEU A 315 9.86 2.59 0.84
CA LEU A 315 9.82 3.73 -0.09
C LEU A 315 11.21 4.04 -0.68
N LEU A 316 12.26 4.03 0.14
CA LEU A 316 13.63 4.25 -0.33
C LEU A 316 14.05 3.19 -1.35
N SER A 317 13.74 1.92 -1.08
CA SER A 317 14.07 0.81 -1.97
C SER A 317 13.33 0.91 -3.30
N ILE A 318 12.01 1.16 -3.27
CA ILE A 318 11.24 1.28 -4.52
C ILE A 318 11.70 2.48 -5.37
N LEU A 319 12.13 3.58 -4.72
CA LEU A 319 12.66 4.78 -5.37
C LEU A 319 14.10 4.60 -5.90
N GLY A 320 14.67 3.40 -5.77
CA GLY A 320 15.99 3.05 -6.26
C GLY A 320 17.13 3.69 -5.47
N HIS A 321 16.96 3.84 -4.15
CA HIS A 321 18.07 4.22 -3.28
C HIS A 321 19.11 3.10 -3.22
N GLY A 322 20.37 3.41 -3.54
CA GLY A 322 21.48 2.46 -3.49
C GLY A 322 21.56 1.47 -4.67
N SER A 323 20.47 1.27 -5.41
CA SER A 323 20.44 0.51 -6.66
C SER A 323 19.39 1.06 -7.61
N MET A 324 19.72 1.20 -8.89
CA MET A 324 18.76 1.60 -9.93
C MET A 324 17.63 0.55 -10.02
N LYS A 325 16.38 1.02 -10.08
CA LYS A 325 15.18 0.17 -10.18
C LYS A 325 14.40 0.48 -11.43
N ARG A 326 13.89 -0.54 -12.11
CA ARG A 326 13.13 -0.44 -13.35
C ARG A 326 11.81 -1.16 -13.21
N TYR A 327 10.69 -0.47 -13.36
CA TYR A 327 9.37 -1.07 -13.24
C TYR A 327 8.60 -1.01 -14.56
N LEU A 328 7.83 -2.06 -14.79
CA LEU A 328 6.79 -2.09 -15.83
C LEU A 328 5.50 -1.52 -15.23
N PHE A 329 5.06 -0.38 -15.73
CA PHE A 329 3.78 0.22 -15.35
C PHE A 329 2.69 -0.24 -16.31
N ALA A 330 1.73 -1.03 -15.83
CA ALA A 330 0.61 -1.54 -16.62
C ALA A 330 -0.65 -0.69 -16.41
N PHE A 331 -1.16 -0.06 -17.47
CA PHE A 331 -2.37 0.78 -17.39
C PHE A 331 -3.60 -0.06 -17.72
N GLN A 332 -4.38 -0.42 -16.70
CA GLN A 332 -5.53 -1.31 -16.79
C GLN A 332 -6.83 -0.54 -17.00
N ASN A 333 -7.36 -0.55 -18.23
CA ASN A 333 -8.63 0.09 -18.53
C ASN A 333 -9.80 -0.69 -17.92
N ASN A 334 -10.27 -0.27 -16.75
CA ASN A 334 -11.40 -0.89 -16.04
C ASN A 334 -12.79 -0.62 -16.65
N ALA A 335 -12.86 0.04 -17.82
CA ALA A 335 -14.05 -0.01 -18.66
C ALA A 335 -14.13 -1.29 -19.50
N GLU A 336 -13.03 -2.02 -19.62
CA GLU A 336 -12.91 -3.33 -20.28
C GLU A 336 -12.31 -4.29 -19.25
N LEU A 337 -13.13 -4.79 -18.33
CA LEU A 337 -12.65 -5.54 -17.18
C LEU A 337 -11.84 -6.78 -17.59
N ARG A 338 -10.74 -6.95 -16.87
CA ARG A 338 -9.93 -8.15 -16.81
C ARG A 338 -9.75 -8.51 -15.33
N PRO A 339 -9.37 -9.76 -15.02
CA PRO A 339 -9.29 -10.27 -13.65
C PRO A 339 -8.58 -9.36 -12.65
N THR A 340 -7.46 -8.76 -13.05
CA THR A 340 -6.67 -7.88 -12.16
C THR A 340 -7.05 -6.40 -12.22
N GLY A 341 -8.01 -5.99 -13.04
CA GLY A 341 -8.49 -4.61 -13.06
C GLY A 341 -8.96 -4.09 -14.41
N GLY A 342 -8.43 -4.59 -15.52
CA GLY A 342 -8.81 -4.06 -16.84
C GLY A 342 -7.86 -4.43 -17.97
N PHE A 343 -8.29 -4.15 -19.20
CA PHE A 343 -7.51 -4.38 -20.41
C PHE A 343 -6.25 -3.52 -20.46
N ILE A 344 -5.09 -4.12 -20.80
CA ILE A 344 -3.80 -3.43 -20.80
C ILE A 344 -3.48 -2.95 -22.21
N GLY A 345 -4.16 -1.88 -22.63
CA GLY A 345 -3.94 -1.24 -23.93
C GLY A 345 -2.67 -0.37 -24.01
N SER A 346 -2.11 -0.01 -22.86
CA SER A 346 -0.94 0.85 -22.72
C SER A 346 -0.08 0.39 -21.55
N PHE A 347 1.23 0.62 -21.63
CA PHE A 347 2.16 0.42 -20.52
C PHE A 347 3.30 1.44 -20.61
N ALA A 348 4.09 1.55 -19.55
CA ALA A 348 5.32 2.34 -19.53
C ALA A 348 6.46 1.57 -18.88
N LEU A 349 7.70 1.84 -19.30
CA LEU A 349 8.90 1.44 -18.59
C LEU A 349 9.46 2.65 -17.88
N MET A 350 9.60 2.58 -16.56
CA MET A 350 10.15 3.68 -15.75
C MET A 350 11.37 3.22 -14.99
N THR A 351 12.45 3.99 -15.06
CA THR A 351 13.68 3.71 -14.32
C THR A 351 13.93 4.80 -13.27
N PHE A 352 14.10 4.40 -12.01
CA PHE A 352 14.38 5.24 -10.86
C PHE A 352 15.81 5.02 -10.36
N ASN A 353 16.47 6.11 -9.94
CA ASN A 353 17.76 6.04 -9.26
C ASN A 353 17.87 7.16 -8.22
N ASP A 354 18.00 6.79 -6.96
CA ASP A 354 18.06 7.66 -5.79
C ASP A 354 16.91 8.69 -5.78
N GLY A 355 15.68 8.23 -6.01
CA GLY A 355 14.49 9.09 -6.00
C GLY A 355 14.17 9.81 -7.30
N ILE A 356 15.08 9.78 -8.27
CA ILE A 356 14.94 10.52 -9.52
C ILE A 356 14.50 9.55 -10.61
N MET A 357 13.38 9.86 -11.27
CA MET A 357 12.99 9.22 -12.52
C MET A 357 14.01 9.58 -13.61
N LYS A 358 14.81 8.60 -14.04
CA LYS A 358 15.87 8.76 -15.04
C LYS A 358 15.34 8.56 -16.46
N GLU A 359 14.42 7.62 -16.63
CA GLU A 359 13.90 7.19 -17.92
C GLU A 359 12.39 6.94 -17.79
N LEU A 360 11.63 7.37 -18.80
CA LEU A 360 10.21 7.06 -19.00
C LEU A 360 10.03 6.73 -20.48
N GLU A 361 9.71 5.47 -20.77
CA GLU A 361 9.49 4.99 -22.14
C GLU A 361 8.05 4.50 -22.26
N VAL A 362 7.31 5.07 -23.22
CA VAL A 362 5.91 4.68 -23.48
C VAL A 362 5.78 4.36 -24.97
N PRO A 363 5.38 3.13 -25.35
CA PRO A 363 5.17 2.80 -26.76
C PRO A 363 3.96 3.57 -27.32
N GLY A 364 4.13 4.17 -28.50
CA GLY A 364 3.09 4.99 -29.12
C GLY A 364 1.85 4.18 -29.54
N GLY A 365 2.05 2.95 -30.01
CA GLY A 365 0.98 1.98 -30.33
C GLY A 365 0.50 1.19 -29.11
N GLY A 366 1.04 1.47 -27.91
CA GLY A 366 0.69 0.78 -26.68
C GLY A 366 1.20 -0.66 -26.65
N SER A 367 0.43 -1.57 -26.05
CA SER A 367 0.78 -2.99 -25.96
C SER A 367 0.91 -3.69 -27.31
N TYR A 368 0.21 -3.23 -28.34
CA TYR A 368 0.27 -3.81 -29.68
C TYR A 368 1.64 -3.67 -30.36
N ASP A 369 2.45 -2.70 -29.95
CA ASP A 369 3.81 -2.54 -30.46
C ASP A 369 4.69 -3.76 -30.11
N LEU A 370 4.35 -4.52 -29.06
CA LEU A 370 5.05 -5.75 -28.66
C LEU A 370 4.73 -6.95 -29.57
N ASN A 371 3.55 -6.96 -30.21
CA ASN A 371 3.04 -8.14 -30.93
C ASN A 371 3.92 -8.55 -32.10
N GLY A 372 4.53 -7.58 -32.80
CA GLY A 372 5.45 -7.86 -33.92
C GLY A 372 6.82 -8.38 -33.48
N TRP A 373 7.13 -8.31 -32.19
CA TRP A 373 8.42 -8.70 -31.61
C TRP A 373 8.33 -9.93 -30.71
N LEU A 374 7.12 -10.35 -30.34
CA LEU A 374 6.91 -11.53 -29.51
C LEU A 374 7.42 -12.77 -30.24
N GLN A 375 8.50 -13.37 -29.71
CA GLN A 375 9.14 -14.52 -30.34
C GLN A 375 8.32 -15.80 -30.16
N GLU A 376 7.80 -16.01 -28.96
CA GLU A 376 7.04 -17.20 -28.59
C GLU A 376 5.58 -17.09 -29.01
N GLN A 377 5.04 -18.13 -29.66
CA GLN A 377 3.65 -18.17 -30.08
C GLN A 377 2.84 -19.06 -29.14
N VAL A 378 2.23 -18.47 -28.11
CA VAL A 378 1.57 -19.20 -27.02
C VAL A 378 0.04 -19.20 -27.15
N ILE A 379 -0.58 -20.35 -26.95
CA ILE A 379 -2.04 -20.50 -27.00
C ILE A 379 -2.68 -19.71 -25.85
N ALA A 380 -3.69 -18.89 -26.16
CA ALA A 380 -4.44 -18.14 -25.16
C ALA A 380 -5.35 -19.06 -24.31
N PRO A 381 -5.71 -18.65 -23.09
CA PRO A 381 -6.83 -19.22 -22.36
C PRO A 381 -8.05 -19.42 -23.25
N ARG A 382 -8.66 -20.61 -23.18
CA ARG A 382 -9.74 -21.01 -24.10
C ARG A 382 -10.88 -19.98 -24.25
N PRO A 383 -11.35 -19.27 -23.20
CA PRO A 383 -12.35 -18.22 -23.37
C PRO A 383 -11.90 -17.07 -24.28
N LEU A 384 -10.62 -16.70 -24.29
CA LEU A 384 -10.08 -15.64 -25.16
C LEU A 384 -10.09 -16.04 -26.65
N HIS A 385 -10.25 -17.33 -26.97
CA HIS A 385 -10.36 -17.77 -28.38
C HIS A 385 -11.57 -17.19 -29.10
N LEU A 386 -12.54 -16.62 -28.37
CA LEU A 386 -13.64 -15.85 -28.97
C LEU A 386 -13.14 -14.61 -29.74
N VAL A 387 -12.02 -14.03 -29.31
CA VAL A 387 -11.39 -12.85 -29.93
C VAL A 387 -10.06 -13.18 -30.58
N ASN A 388 -9.21 -13.95 -29.93
CA ASN A 388 -7.89 -14.32 -30.43
C ASN A 388 -7.38 -15.60 -29.75
N PRO A 389 -7.03 -16.65 -30.50
CA PRO A 389 -6.46 -17.87 -29.91
C PRO A 389 -4.96 -17.75 -29.62
N HIS A 390 -4.30 -16.68 -30.07
CA HIS A 390 -2.93 -16.34 -29.71
C HIS A 390 -2.91 -15.42 -28.49
N TRP A 391 -2.11 -15.76 -27.48
CA TRP A 391 -2.03 -14.96 -26.26
C TRP A 391 -1.01 -13.83 -26.42
N TYR A 392 -1.40 -12.64 -25.99
CA TYR A 392 -0.60 -11.43 -26.10
C TYR A 392 -0.56 -10.65 -24.79
N PHE A 393 0.39 -9.71 -24.72
CA PHE A 393 0.64 -8.86 -23.55
C PHE A 393 -0.62 -8.17 -23.00
N GLN A 394 -1.50 -7.66 -23.87
CA GLN A 394 -2.69 -6.90 -23.45
C GLN A 394 -3.71 -7.70 -22.61
N ASP A 395 -3.67 -9.03 -22.71
CA ASP A 395 -4.53 -9.97 -21.97
C ASP A 395 -3.69 -10.89 -21.07
N ALA A 396 -2.43 -10.54 -20.80
CA ALA A 396 -1.54 -11.31 -19.92
C ALA A 396 -2.07 -11.39 -18.48
N ASN A 397 -2.91 -10.43 -18.09
CA ASN A 397 -3.54 -10.38 -16.78
C ASN A 397 -4.80 -11.27 -16.65
N TRP A 398 -4.72 -12.48 -17.21
CA TRP A 398 -5.79 -13.48 -17.18
C TRP A 398 -5.99 -14.11 -15.80
N PHE A 399 -4.96 -14.12 -14.96
CA PHE A 399 -5.05 -14.67 -13.61
C PHE A 399 -5.55 -13.57 -12.66
N PRO A 400 -6.59 -13.82 -11.84
CA PRO A 400 -7.02 -12.82 -10.85
C PRO A 400 -5.97 -12.62 -9.76
N ASP A 401 -5.12 -13.62 -9.52
CA ASP A 401 -3.90 -13.48 -8.74
C ASP A 401 -2.92 -12.55 -9.46
N PHE A 402 -2.75 -11.33 -8.93
CA PHE A 402 -1.92 -10.33 -9.60
C PHE A 402 -0.43 -10.68 -9.64
N PRO A 403 0.22 -11.28 -8.62
CA PRO A 403 1.61 -11.73 -8.73
C PRO A 403 1.83 -12.64 -9.95
N THR A 404 0.96 -13.64 -10.14
CA THR A 404 1.02 -14.53 -11.30
C THR A 404 0.84 -13.78 -12.63
N SER A 405 -0.11 -12.84 -12.68
CA SER A 405 -0.32 -11.98 -13.86
C SER A 405 0.85 -11.02 -14.12
N ALA A 406 1.51 -10.53 -13.08
CA ALA A 406 2.66 -9.64 -13.15
C ALA A 406 3.89 -10.37 -13.70
N GLU A 407 4.15 -11.60 -13.24
CA GLU A 407 5.16 -12.47 -13.83
C GLU A 407 4.90 -12.72 -15.31
N LYS A 408 3.64 -12.99 -15.68
CA LYS A 408 3.26 -13.20 -17.08
C LYS A 408 3.46 -11.94 -17.93
N LEU A 409 3.15 -10.75 -17.39
CA LEU A 409 3.44 -9.46 -18.04
C LEU A 409 4.93 -9.26 -18.27
N MET A 410 5.76 -9.53 -17.27
CA MET A 410 7.22 -9.44 -17.37
C MET A 410 7.79 -10.43 -18.40
N TRP A 411 7.22 -11.64 -18.46
CA TRP A 411 7.57 -12.65 -19.45
C TRP A 411 7.27 -12.15 -20.87
N PHE A 412 6.03 -11.72 -21.14
CA PHE A 412 5.67 -11.18 -22.48
C PHE A 412 6.55 -9.99 -22.86
N PHE A 413 6.84 -9.09 -21.92
CA PHE A 413 7.71 -7.96 -22.20
C PHE A 413 9.13 -8.39 -22.59
N THR A 414 9.69 -9.35 -21.87
CA THR A 414 11.04 -9.88 -22.12
C THR A 414 11.10 -10.66 -23.44
N GLU A 415 10.08 -11.48 -23.74
CA GLU A 415 9.97 -12.26 -24.99
C GLU A 415 9.68 -11.39 -26.22
N SER A 416 9.19 -10.17 -26.02
CA SER A 416 9.11 -9.13 -27.05
C SER A 416 10.39 -8.29 -27.17
N GLY A 417 11.48 -8.69 -26.52
CA GLY A 417 12.79 -8.03 -26.61
C GLY A 417 13.04 -6.91 -25.58
N GLY A 418 12.09 -6.68 -24.66
CA GLY A 418 12.26 -5.76 -23.55
C GLY A 418 13.37 -6.18 -22.57
N PRO A 419 13.90 -5.25 -21.77
CA PRO A 419 14.79 -5.57 -20.67
C PRO A 419 14.04 -6.23 -19.50
N SER A 420 14.77 -6.90 -18.60
CA SER A 420 14.22 -7.30 -17.31
C SER A 420 13.78 -6.09 -16.49
N THR A 421 12.78 -6.29 -15.65
CA THR A 421 12.24 -5.30 -14.71
C THR A 421 12.33 -5.83 -13.28
N ASP A 422 12.43 -4.93 -12.32
CA ASP A 422 12.47 -5.24 -10.88
C ASP A 422 11.07 -5.49 -10.30
N GLY A 423 10.01 -5.22 -11.07
CA GLY A 423 8.63 -5.42 -10.66
C GLY A 423 7.61 -4.86 -11.67
N VAL A 424 6.34 -5.02 -11.35
CA VAL A 424 5.20 -4.49 -12.10
C VAL A 424 4.34 -3.63 -11.18
N ILE A 425 3.98 -2.44 -11.64
CA ILE A 425 3.03 -1.57 -10.97
C ILE A 425 1.82 -1.44 -11.88
N ALA A 426 0.68 -1.99 -11.48
CA ALA A 426 -0.54 -1.91 -12.27
C ALA A 426 -1.49 -0.88 -11.68
N LEU A 427 -2.06 -0.02 -12.53
CA LEU A 427 -3.01 0.99 -12.11
C LEU A 427 -4.20 1.10 -13.05
N THR A 428 -5.35 1.32 -12.46
CA THR A 428 -6.56 1.73 -13.19
C THR A 428 -6.58 3.25 -13.39
N PRO A 429 -7.37 3.77 -14.34
CA PRO A 429 -7.57 5.20 -14.52
C PRO A 429 -7.98 5.97 -13.25
N ASN A 430 -8.62 5.30 -12.28
CA ASN A 430 -9.00 5.87 -10.97
C ASN A 430 -7.81 6.47 -10.21
N VAL A 431 -6.61 5.91 -10.40
CA VAL A 431 -5.39 6.44 -9.77
C VAL A 431 -5.07 7.83 -10.32
N ILE A 432 -5.08 7.99 -11.64
CA ILE A 432 -4.79 9.29 -12.28
C ILE A 432 -5.88 10.31 -11.97
N GLU A 433 -7.16 9.90 -11.96
CA GLU A 433 -8.28 10.76 -11.57
C GLU A 433 -8.11 11.30 -10.14
N SER A 434 -7.77 10.42 -9.19
CA SER A 434 -7.56 10.80 -7.79
C SER A 434 -6.35 11.72 -7.61
N LEU A 435 -5.28 11.48 -8.37
CA LEU A 435 -4.12 12.36 -8.38
C LEU A 435 -4.46 13.74 -8.96
N LEU A 436 -5.21 13.80 -10.05
CA LEU A 436 -5.68 15.06 -10.66
C LEU A 436 -6.63 15.84 -9.76
N SER A 437 -7.44 15.16 -8.93
CA SER A 437 -8.30 15.83 -7.94
C SER A 437 -7.50 16.59 -6.89
N LEU A 438 -6.28 16.13 -6.56
CA LEU A 438 -5.37 16.82 -5.64
C LEU A 438 -4.47 17.82 -6.37
N SER A 439 -3.89 17.42 -7.50
CA SER A 439 -2.90 18.22 -8.22
C SER A 439 -3.50 19.40 -8.98
N GLY A 440 -4.80 19.35 -9.23
CA GLY A 440 -5.50 20.25 -10.13
C GLY A 440 -5.29 19.88 -11.61
N PRO A 441 -5.93 20.64 -12.52
CA PRO A 441 -5.92 20.36 -13.95
C PRO A 441 -4.53 20.54 -14.59
N ILE A 442 -4.29 19.78 -15.65
CA ILE A 442 -3.11 19.84 -16.52
C ILE A 442 -3.49 20.49 -17.85
N ASP A 443 -2.80 21.59 -18.19
CA ASP A 443 -2.99 22.28 -19.46
C ASP A 443 -2.19 21.60 -20.57
N MET A 444 -2.88 21.00 -21.55
CA MET A 444 -2.30 20.39 -22.75
C MET A 444 -2.77 21.12 -24.02
N THR A 445 -3.19 22.38 -23.91
CA THR A 445 -3.80 23.13 -25.02
C THR A 445 -2.87 23.30 -26.23
N ASN A 446 -1.56 23.38 -26.00
CA ASN A 446 -0.58 23.55 -27.08
C ASN A 446 -0.46 22.32 -28.00
N ASP A 447 -0.54 21.11 -27.43
CA ASP A 447 -0.33 19.86 -28.16
C ASP A 447 -1.64 19.19 -28.59
N TYR A 448 -2.69 19.32 -27.76
CA TYR A 448 -3.96 18.62 -27.92
C TYR A 448 -5.20 19.53 -27.90
N GLY A 449 -5.05 20.83 -27.62
CA GLY A 449 -6.20 21.75 -27.55
C GLY A 449 -7.14 21.53 -26.36
N VAL A 450 -6.69 20.81 -25.34
CA VAL A 450 -7.51 20.40 -24.18
C VAL A 450 -6.82 20.68 -22.85
N THR A 451 -7.63 20.84 -21.80
CA THR A 451 -7.18 20.82 -20.41
C THR A 451 -7.72 19.54 -19.77
N VAL A 452 -6.85 18.76 -19.13
CA VAL A 452 -7.19 17.48 -18.50
C VAL A 452 -7.39 17.68 -17.00
N ASN A 453 -8.50 17.20 -16.45
CA ASN A 453 -8.81 17.21 -15.03
C ASN A 453 -9.40 15.85 -14.59
N ALA A 454 -9.70 15.71 -13.30
CA ALA A 454 -10.21 14.47 -12.74
C ALA A 454 -11.54 14.02 -13.38
N GLU A 455 -12.41 14.97 -13.75
CA GLU A 455 -13.75 14.71 -14.28
C GLU A 455 -13.74 14.34 -15.77
N ASN A 456 -12.78 14.86 -16.54
CA ASN A 456 -12.73 14.71 -17.99
C ASN A 456 -11.64 13.75 -18.48
N PHE A 457 -10.75 13.29 -17.59
CA PHE A 457 -9.58 12.46 -17.95
C PHE A 457 -9.91 11.32 -18.91
N ARG A 458 -10.87 10.46 -18.56
CA ARG A 458 -11.27 9.32 -19.41
C ARG A 458 -11.81 9.77 -20.76
N THR A 459 -12.65 10.80 -20.77
CA THR A 459 -13.28 11.32 -21.99
C THR A 459 -12.23 11.90 -22.94
N VAL A 460 -11.27 12.68 -22.40
CA VAL A 460 -10.19 13.28 -23.18
C VAL A 460 -9.24 12.21 -23.71
N VAL A 461 -8.79 11.27 -22.88
CA VAL A 461 -7.93 10.16 -23.32
C VAL A 461 -8.62 9.37 -24.44
N LYS A 462 -9.91 9.05 -24.27
CA LYS A 462 -10.69 8.36 -25.29
C LYS A 462 -10.80 9.15 -26.59
N GLN A 463 -11.13 10.45 -26.52
CA GLN A 463 -11.28 11.29 -27.70
C GLN A 463 -9.96 11.36 -28.48
N VAL A 464 -8.85 11.57 -27.78
CA VAL A 464 -7.54 11.65 -28.42
C VAL A 464 -7.11 10.30 -28.97
N GLU A 465 -7.40 9.19 -28.28
CA GLU A 465 -7.17 7.85 -28.84
C GLU A 465 -7.87 7.68 -30.20
N GLN A 466 -9.15 8.07 -30.30
CA GLN A 466 -9.94 7.98 -31.54
C GLN A 466 -9.42 8.89 -32.65
N GLU A 467 -9.08 10.14 -32.34
CA GLU A 467 -8.53 11.10 -33.31
C GLU A 467 -7.20 10.62 -33.90
N TYR A 468 -6.40 9.90 -33.10
CA TYR A 468 -5.06 9.45 -33.47
C TYR A 468 -4.98 7.97 -33.89
N GLU A 469 -6.11 7.24 -34.01
CA GLU A 469 -6.14 5.85 -34.49
C GLU A 469 -5.39 5.67 -35.83
N ASN A 470 -5.62 6.59 -36.77
CA ASN A 470 -5.00 6.55 -38.10
C ASN A 470 -3.49 6.92 -38.11
N THR A 471 -2.95 7.38 -36.99
CA THR A 471 -1.54 7.81 -36.87
C THR A 471 -0.63 6.73 -36.29
N ASN A 472 -1.18 5.54 -35.95
CA ASN A 472 -0.50 4.47 -35.22
C ASN A 472 0.11 4.93 -33.88
N LYS A 473 -0.39 6.03 -33.31
CA LYS A 473 0.04 6.57 -32.00
C LYS A 473 -1.12 6.96 -31.08
N PRO A 474 -2.21 6.16 -30.97
CA PRO A 474 -3.38 6.54 -30.17
C PRO A 474 -3.05 6.72 -28.68
N LYS A 475 -2.02 6.04 -28.18
CA LYS A 475 -1.65 6.07 -26.75
C LYS A 475 -0.69 7.19 -26.37
N ARG A 476 -0.33 8.07 -27.31
CA ARG A 476 0.64 9.15 -27.09
C ARG A 476 0.20 10.13 -26.00
N ILE A 477 -1.09 10.42 -25.89
CA ILE A 477 -1.58 11.33 -24.82
C ILE A 477 -1.22 10.82 -23.41
N ILE A 478 -1.23 9.50 -23.20
CA ILE A 478 -0.84 8.92 -21.91
C ILE A 478 0.65 9.17 -21.66
N SER A 479 1.49 9.00 -22.69
CA SER A 479 2.93 9.32 -22.63
C SER A 479 3.20 10.79 -22.30
N ASP A 480 2.43 11.70 -22.88
CA ASP A 480 2.65 13.14 -22.72
C ASP A 480 2.05 13.65 -21.40
N LEU A 481 0.93 13.08 -20.94
CA LEU A 481 0.25 13.48 -19.70
C LEU A 481 0.93 12.95 -18.43
N THR A 482 1.39 11.70 -18.43
CA THR A 482 2.02 11.05 -17.26
C THR A 482 3.13 11.90 -16.60
N PRO A 483 4.13 12.44 -17.35
CA PRO A 483 5.17 13.27 -16.76
C PRO A 483 4.65 14.62 -16.25
N LEU A 484 3.63 15.18 -16.90
CA LEU A 484 3.00 16.43 -16.45
C LEU A 484 2.28 16.24 -15.11
N VAL A 485 1.56 15.13 -14.94
CA VAL A 485 0.93 14.77 -13.66
C VAL A 485 1.99 14.58 -12.57
N PHE A 486 3.07 13.86 -12.87
CA PHE A 486 4.17 13.64 -11.93
C PHE A 486 4.82 14.96 -11.49
N ASN A 487 5.15 15.84 -12.44
CA ASN A 487 5.71 17.15 -12.13
C ASN A 487 4.74 18.00 -11.31
N LYS A 488 3.45 17.97 -11.64
CA LYS A 488 2.42 18.72 -10.91
C LYS A 488 2.34 18.28 -9.45
N ILE A 489 2.44 16.98 -9.18
CA ILE A 489 2.50 16.42 -7.82
C ILE A 489 3.73 16.93 -7.07
N LEU A 490 4.90 16.96 -7.71
CA LEU A 490 6.13 17.47 -7.10
C LEU A 490 6.10 18.99 -6.84
N GLU A 491 5.26 19.73 -7.56
CA GLU A 491 5.04 21.17 -7.38
C GLU A 491 4.03 21.51 -6.27
N LEU A 492 3.27 20.52 -5.77
CA LEU A 492 2.31 20.75 -4.69
C LEU A 492 3.00 21.23 -3.42
N ASP A 493 2.24 21.94 -2.58
CA ASP A 493 2.73 22.22 -1.25
C ASP A 493 2.96 20.91 -0.47
N ARG A 494 3.80 20.98 0.56
CA ARG A 494 4.25 19.75 1.22
C ARG A 494 3.14 19.05 1.99
N VAL A 495 2.10 19.77 2.41
CA VAL A 495 0.94 19.19 3.09
C VAL A 495 0.11 18.39 2.09
N ASP A 496 -0.12 18.95 0.90
CA ASP A 496 -0.82 18.28 -0.19
C ASP A 496 -0.03 17.07 -0.73
N GLN A 497 1.31 17.12 -0.75
CA GLN A 497 2.14 15.96 -1.06
C GLN A 497 1.95 14.81 -0.06
N LEU A 498 1.78 15.11 1.24
CA LEU A 498 1.49 14.08 2.25
C LEU A 498 0.08 13.49 2.07
N GLN A 499 -0.91 14.28 1.63
CA GLN A 499 -2.25 13.79 1.33
C GLN A 499 -2.25 12.76 0.20
N ILE A 500 -1.34 12.87 -0.77
CA ILE A 500 -1.19 11.90 -1.86
C ILE A 500 -0.86 10.51 -1.32
N LEU A 501 -0.02 10.39 -0.29
CA LEU A 501 0.29 9.09 0.31
C LEU A 501 -0.96 8.41 0.87
N GLY A 502 -1.84 9.19 1.51
CA GLY A 502 -3.14 8.69 2.00
C GLY A 502 -4.07 8.23 0.88
N VAL A 503 -4.10 8.97 -0.24
CA VAL A 503 -4.86 8.60 -1.43
C VAL A 503 -4.31 7.35 -2.10
N LEU A 504 -2.99 7.23 -2.27
CA LEU A 504 -2.35 6.05 -2.83
C LEU A 504 -2.60 4.81 -1.97
N ASN A 505 -2.53 4.92 -0.64
CA ASN A 505 -2.90 3.82 0.25
C ASN A 505 -4.37 3.41 0.11
N THR A 506 -5.28 4.38 -0.06
CA THR A 506 -6.69 4.07 -0.31
C THR A 506 -6.85 3.29 -1.61
N LEU A 507 -6.18 3.74 -2.69
CA LEU A 507 -6.22 3.08 -4.00
C LEU A 507 -5.57 1.69 -3.99
N LEU A 508 -4.53 1.47 -3.17
CA LEU A 508 -3.94 0.14 -2.94
C LEU A 508 -4.94 -0.80 -2.26
N ARG A 509 -5.58 -0.35 -1.17
CA ARG A 509 -6.59 -1.14 -0.43
C ARG A 509 -7.85 -1.42 -1.24
N GLU A 510 -8.25 -0.46 -2.08
CA GLU A 510 -9.36 -0.64 -3.03
C GLU A 510 -8.95 -1.40 -4.30
N LYS A 511 -7.69 -1.85 -4.40
CA LYS A 511 -7.14 -2.61 -5.53
C LYS A 511 -7.26 -1.88 -6.88
N HIS A 512 -7.18 -0.55 -6.85
CA HIS A 512 -7.04 0.30 -8.05
C HIS A 512 -5.57 0.53 -8.42
N LEU A 513 -4.66 0.29 -7.47
CA LEU A 513 -3.21 0.22 -7.63
C LEU A 513 -2.76 -1.15 -7.08
N LEU A 514 -1.94 -1.88 -7.83
CA LEU A 514 -1.40 -3.19 -7.45
C LEU A 514 0.10 -3.20 -7.65
N LEU A 515 0.81 -3.87 -6.75
CA LEU A 515 2.27 -3.91 -6.73
C LEU A 515 2.76 -5.35 -6.85
N TYR A 516 3.86 -5.54 -7.56
CA TYR A 516 4.60 -6.80 -7.60
C TYR A 516 6.08 -6.48 -7.72
N PHE A 517 6.91 -7.15 -6.92
CA PHE A 517 8.36 -6.99 -6.91
C PHE A 517 9.05 -8.34 -7.04
N THR A 518 10.17 -8.35 -7.76
CA THR A 518 11.06 -9.52 -7.88
C THR A 518 11.99 -9.72 -6.69
N ASP A 519 12.04 -8.72 -5.80
CA ASP A 519 12.79 -8.76 -4.56
C ASP A 519 11.89 -9.36 -3.46
N ASP A 520 12.32 -10.48 -2.88
CA ASP A 520 11.51 -11.26 -1.94
C ASP A 520 11.11 -10.44 -0.68
N GLU A 521 11.99 -9.56 -0.19
CA GLU A 521 11.71 -8.74 1.00
C GLU A 521 10.66 -7.68 0.67
N LEU A 522 10.79 -7.00 -0.47
CA LEU A 522 9.76 -6.05 -0.93
C LEU A 522 8.44 -6.73 -1.26
N GLN A 523 8.48 -7.91 -1.88
CA GLN A 523 7.29 -8.67 -2.22
C GLN A 523 6.54 -9.10 -0.96
N GLN A 524 7.25 -9.64 0.04
CA GLN A 524 6.62 -10.02 1.30
C GLN A 524 6.02 -8.80 2.02
N SER A 525 6.72 -7.66 2.02
CA SER A 525 6.20 -6.43 2.60
C SER A 525 4.85 -6.03 1.99
N ILE A 526 4.69 -6.06 0.67
CA ILE A 526 3.41 -5.70 0.05
C ILE A 526 2.32 -6.76 0.19
N VAL A 527 2.68 -8.03 0.33
CA VAL A 527 1.76 -9.14 0.65
C VAL A 527 1.17 -8.93 2.04
N ASP A 528 2.00 -8.64 3.03
CA ASP A 528 1.58 -8.42 4.42
C ASP A 528 0.60 -7.23 4.55
N HIS A 529 0.74 -6.23 3.66
CA HIS A 529 -0.15 -5.07 3.59
C HIS A 529 -1.38 -5.26 2.69
N GLY A 530 -1.51 -6.40 2.00
CA GLY A 530 -2.61 -6.69 1.07
C GLY A 530 -2.58 -5.88 -0.23
N TRP A 531 -1.39 -5.38 -0.62
CA TRP A 531 -1.19 -4.56 -1.82
C TRP A 531 -0.80 -5.38 -3.06
N ALA A 532 -0.47 -6.65 -2.86
CA ALA A 532 -0.05 -7.56 -3.92
C ALA A 532 -1.21 -8.03 -4.82
N GLY A 533 -2.47 -7.96 -4.36
CA GLY A 533 -3.62 -8.38 -5.17
C GLY A 533 -3.70 -9.90 -5.43
N GLU A 534 -3.21 -10.71 -4.51
CA GLU A 534 -3.25 -12.18 -4.58
C GLU A 534 -4.65 -12.75 -4.34
N ILE A 535 -4.89 -13.98 -4.81
CA ILE A 535 -6.05 -14.76 -4.33
C ILE A 535 -5.72 -15.30 -2.95
N LEU A 536 -6.50 -14.88 -1.95
CA LEU A 536 -6.22 -15.19 -0.55
C LEU A 536 -6.84 -16.53 -0.12
N ASP A 537 -6.19 -17.19 0.83
CA ASP A 537 -6.77 -18.31 1.53
C ASP A 537 -7.78 -17.87 2.60
N SER A 538 -8.72 -18.76 2.90
CA SER A 538 -9.66 -18.58 4.02
C SER A 538 -9.81 -19.88 4.80
N PRO A 539 -10.10 -19.81 6.12
CA PRO A 539 -10.20 -21.01 6.95
C PRO A 539 -11.44 -21.86 6.64
N ASN A 540 -12.55 -21.21 6.25
CA ASN A 540 -13.81 -21.88 5.92
C ASN A 540 -14.30 -21.46 4.53
N ASP A 541 -15.30 -20.58 4.46
CA ASP A 541 -15.92 -20.17 3.21
C ASP A 541 -15.17 -19.01 2.55
N TYR A 542 -15.24 -18.97 1.23
CA TYR A 542 -14.57 -18.02 0.37
C TYR A 542 -15.48 -17.69 -0.81
N LEU A 543 -15.59 -16.41 -1.17
CA LEU A 543 -16.27 -16.00 -2.38
C LEU A 543 -15.51 -14.88 -3.08
N SER A 544 -15.16 -15.09 -4.33
CA SER A 544 -14.77 -14.02 -5.25
C SER A 544 -15.40 -14.20 -6.62
N ILE A 545 -16.08 -13.16 -7.09
CA ILE A 545 -16.68 -13.11 -8.44
C ILE A 545 -15.73 -12.31 -9.33
N ILE A 546 -15.13 -13.00 -10.30
CA ILE A 546 -14.14 -12.43 -11.21
C ILE A 546 -14.75 -12.32 -12.61
N ASN A 547 -14.96 -11.08 -13.03
CA ASN A 547 -15.51 -10.74 -14.34
C ASN A 547 -14.39 -10.50 -15.36
N THR A 548 -14.53 -11.09 -16.53
CA THR A 548 -13.60 -10.96 -17.66
C THR A 548 -14.38 -10.63 -18.92
N ASN A 549 -14.41 -9.35 -19.32
CA ASN A 549 -15.17 -8.89 -20.48
C ASN A 549 -14.41 -9.16 -21.80
N ILE A 550 -14.87 -10.14 -22.58
CA ILE A 550 -14.26 -10.63 -23.81
C ILE A 550 -15.16 -10.25 -25.01
N SER A 551 -15.27 -8.96 -25.32
CA SER A 551 -15.84 -8.48 -26.60
C SER A 551 -15.35 -7.10 -27.05
N GLY A 552 -14.28 -6.56 -26.44
CA GLY A 552 -13.68 -5.27 -26.80
C GLY A 552 -14.56 -4.03 -26.56
N GLY A 553 -15.72 -4.19 -25.93
CA GLY A 553 -16.60 -3.09 -25.53
C GLY A 553 -16.16 -2.48 -24.21
N LYS A 554 -16.13 -1.15 -24.11
CA LYS A 554 -15.80 -0.42 -22.87
C LYS A 554 -17.02 -0.30 -21.94
N THR A 555 -17.72 -1.41 -21.76
CA THR A 555 -19.06 -1.48 -21.16
C THR A 555 -19.05 -1.56 -19.63
N ASP A 556 -17.96 -1.98 -18.99
CA ASP A 556 -17.98 -2.35 -17.56
C ASP A 556 -18.16 -1.17 -16.60
N LEU A 557 -17.97 0.07 -17.07
CA LEU A 557 -18.36 1.26 -16.29
C LEU A 557 -19.87 1.48 -16.22
N GLU A 558 -20.63 0.82 -17.10
CA GLU A 558 -22.09 0.86 -17.27
C GLU A 558 -22.73 -0.50 -16.92
N ILE A 559 -22.07 -1.29 -16.06
CA ILE A 559 -22.61 -2.53 -15.50
C ILE A 559 -22.75 -2.33 -13.98
N ASP A 560 -23.99 -2.43 -13.50
CA ASP A 560 -24.30 -2.57 -12.08
C ASP A 560 -24.36 -4.06 -11.72
N GLU A 561 -23.67 -4.46 -10.66
CA GLU A 561 -23.62 -5.86 -10.19
C GLU A 561 -24.12 -6.00 -8.75
N LEU A 562 -25.08 -6.92 -8.57
CA LEU A 562 -25.62 -7.35 -7.29
C LEU A 562 -25.31 -8.84 -7.08
N ILE A 563 -24.82 -9.19 -5.89
CA ILE A 563 -24.50 -10.56 -5.50
C ILE A 563 -25.39 -10.95 -4.31
N ASP A 564 -26.23 -11.97 -4.48
CA ASP A 564 -26.99 -12.58 -3.39
C ASP A 564 -26.35 -13.92 -3.03
N TYR A 565 -25.74 -14.00 -1.85
CA TYR A 565 -25.05 -15.18 -1.35
C TYR A 565 -25.85 -15.84 -0.22
N ASN A 566 -26.41 -17.02 -0.48
CA ASN A 566 -27.27 -17.74 0.46
C ASN A 566 -26.60 -19.03 0.90
N VAL A 567 -26.44 -19.21 2.21
CA VAL A 567 -25.76 -20.36 2.81
C VAL A 567 -26.76 -21.10 3.70
N GLU A 568 -26.82 -22.41 3.53
CA GLU A 568 -27.68 -23.32 4.27
C GLU A 568 -26.82 -24.28 5.08
N ILE A 569 -26.78 -24.10 6.40
CA ILE A 569 -26.19 -25.05 7.35
C ILE A 569 -27.30 -26.02 7.76
N GLN A 570 -27.16 -27.29 7.40
CA GLN A 570 -28.17 -28.31 7.69
C GLN A 570 -28.02 -28.88 9.11
N GLU A 571 -29.04 -29.56 9.62
CA GLU A 571 -28.98 -30.24 10.94
C GLU A 571 -27.83 -31.27 11.03
N GLY A 572 -27.47 -31.90 9.91
CA GLY A 572 -26.32 -32.82 9.83
C GLY A 572 -24.95 -32.14 9.86
N GLY A 573 -24.93 -30.81 9.78
CA GLY A 573 -23.73 -29.96 9.67
C GLY A 573 -23.25 -29.73 8.25
N GLU A 574 -23.79 -30.43 7.25
CA GLU A 574 -23.48 -30.16 5.83
C GLU A 574 -23.84 -28.72 5.46
N VAL A 575 -22.96 -28.06 4.71
CA VAL A 575 -23.15 -26.67 4.29
C VAL A 575 -23.28 -26.60 2.77
N THR A 576 -24.36 -26.00 2.31
CA THR A 576 -24.61 -25.71 0.88
C THR A 576 -24.69 -24.21 0.68
N ALA A 577 -24.11 -23.71 -0.40
CA ALA A 577 -24.17 -22.30 -0.75
C ALA A 577 -24.80 -22.12 -2.14
N LYS A 578 -25.54 -21.03 -2.31
CA LYS A 578 -26.05 -20.55 -3.59
C LYS A 578 -25.63 -19.10 -3.76
N VAL A 579 -24.83 -18.85 -4.79
CA VAL A 579 -24.54 -17.50 -5.26
C VAL A 579 -25.42 -17.16 -6.44
N THR A 580 -26.08 -16.00 -6.38
CA THR A 580 -26.82 -15.43 -7.51
C THR A 580 -26.18 -14.09 -7.87
N VAL A 581 -25.79 -13.92 -9.13
CA VAL A 581 -25.20 -12.67 -9.62
C VAL A 581 -26.17 -12.05 -10.60
N THR A 582 -26.59 -10.81 -10.33
CA THR A 582 -27.46 -10.01 -11.20
C THR A 582 -26.66 -8.86 -11.78
N ARG A 583 -26.56 -8.80 -13.10
CA ARG A 583 -25.86 -7.75 -13.84
C ARG A 583 -26.85 -6.93 -14.64
N THR A 584 -26.87 -5.62 -14.43
CA THR A 584 -27.72 -4.69 -15.20
C THR A 584 -26.84 -3.79 -16.04
N HIS A 585 -27.07 -3.77 -17.34
CA HIS A 585 -26.34 -2.90 -18.25
C HIS A 585 -27.08 -1.57 -18.46
N THR A 586 -26.52 -0.48 -17.93
CA THR A 586 -27.08 0.88 -17.96
C THR A 586 -26.76 1.66 -19.23
N GLY A 587 -25.96 1.08 -20.13
CA GLY A 587 -25.56 1.67 -21.40
C GLY A 587 -26.75 1.92 -22.33
N GLN A 588 -26.64 2.96 -23.15
CA GLN A 588 -27.63 3.30 -24.17
C GLN A 588 -27.31 2.57 -25.48
N GLU A 589 -28.28 1.90 -26.09
CA GLU A 589 -28.09 1.07 -27.30
C GLU A 589 -27.49 1.83 -28.50
N ASP A 590 -27.67 3.16 -28.56
CA ASP A 590 -27.13 4.01 -29.63
C ASP A 590 -25.66 4.39 -29.42
N ASN A 591 -25.09 4.11 -28.25
CA ASN A 591 -23.67 4.35 -27.99
C ASN A 591 -22.82 3.22 -28.63
N PRO A 592 -21.95 3.51 -29.61
CA PRO A 592 -21.22 2.48 -30.34
C PRO A 592 -20.17 1.73 -29.50
N ILE A 593 -19.90 2.19 -28.27
CA ILE A 593 -18.83 1.68 -27.41
C ILE A 593 -19.39 1.04 -26.14
N THR A 594 -20.40 1.67 -25.54
CA THR A 594 -21.05 1.20 -24.30
C THR A 594 -22.46 0.68 -24.52
N GLY A 595 -23.01 0.79 -25.72
CA GLY A 595 -24.32 0.24 -26.10
C GLY A 595 -24.24 -1.14 -26.73
N ILE A 596 -23.05 -1.76 -26.74
CA ILE A 596 -22.85 -3.12 -27.24
C ILE A 596 -23.00 -4.12 -26.10
N LYS A 597 -23.29 -5.37 -26.46
CA LYS A 597 -23.35 -6.49 -25.51
C LYS A 597 -22.07 -6.61 -24.69
N ASN A 598 -22.22 -6.66 -23.37
CA ASN A 598 -21.16 -7.06 -22.45
C ASN A 598 -21.06 -8.59 -22.48
N MET A 599 -19.91 -9.11 -22.93
CA MET A 599 -19.65 -10.54 -23.04
C MET A 599 -18.67 -10.95 -21.95
N ASP A 600 -19.20 -11.40 -20.82
CA ASP A 600 -18.41 -11.69 -19.63
C ASP A 600 -18.14 -13.19 -19.50
N PHE A 601 -16.87 -13.58 -19.34
CA PHE A 601 -16.53 -14.90 -18.83
C PHE A 601 -16.32 -14.79 -17.32
N MET A 602 -17.41 -15.04 -16.59
CA MET A 602 -17.46 -14.94 -15.14
C MET A 602 -16.87 -16.19 -14.51
N ARG A 603 -15.97 -16.01 -13.54
CA ARG A 603 -15.42 -17.08 -12.70
C ARG A 603 -15.79 -16.85 -11.25
N MET A 604 -16.42 -17.85 -10.64
CA MET A 604 -16.77 -17.88 -9.23
C MET A 604 -15.71 -18.72 -8.49
N TYR A 605 -14.88 -18.07 -7.68
CA TYR A 605 -13.88 -18.73 -6.85
C TYR A 605 -14.48 -19.03 -5.48
N VAL A 606 -14.41 -20.29 -5.07
CA VAL A 606 -15.01 -20.85 -3.85
C VAL A 606 -14.02 -21.78 -3.16
N PRO A 607 -14.25 -22.24 -1.91
CA PRO A 607 -13.30 -23.10 -1.20
C PRO A 607 -12.91 -24.35 -2.01
N GLU A 608 -11.64 -24.70 -1.98
CA GLU A 608 -11.13 -25.89 -2.67
C GLU A 608 -11.86 -27.16 -2.20
N GLY A 609 -12.33 -27.95 -3.17
CA GLY A 609 -13.10 -29.17 -2.91
C GLY A 609 -14.62 -28.95 -2.89
N SER A 610 -15.08 -27.70 -3.10
CA SER A 610 -16.51 -27.43 -3.32
C SER A 610 -17.03 -28.21 -4.53
N THR A 611 -18.22 -28.79 -4.41
CA THR A 611 -18.84 -29.59 -5.48
C THR A 611 -20.03 -28.85 -6.07
N LEU A 612 -20.00 -28.56 -7.37
CA LEU A 612 -21.15 -27.98 -8.07
C LEU A 612 -22.36 -28.92 -7.99
N ILE A 613 -23.52 -28.37 -7.63
CA ILE A 613 -24.81 -29.07 -7.62
C ILE A 613 -25.66 -28.63 -8.81
N GLU A 614 -25.72 -27.32 -9.06
CA GLU A 614 -26.55 -26.73 -10.11
C GLU A 614 -25.93 -25.40 -10.56
N ALA A 615 -26.04 -25.09 -11.85
CA ALA A 615 -25.71 -23.79 -12.41
C ALA A 615 -26.78 -23.40 -13.44
N ASP A 616 -27.31 -22.17 -13.34
CA ASP A 616 -28.46 -21.72 -14.13
C ASP A 616 -28.31 -20.25 -14.59
N GLY A 617 -29.02 -19.90 -15.67
CA GLY A 617 -29.07 -18.55 -16.23
C GLY A 617 -27.88 -18.15 -17.11
N PHE A 618 -26.84 -18.98 -17.20
CA PHE A 618 -25.65 -18.72 -18.02
C PHE A 618 -25.96 -18.73 -19.52
N SER A 619 -25.18 -17.96 -20.28
CA SER A 619 -25.36 -17.78 -21.71
C SER A 619 -24.66 -18.86 -22.51
N HIS A 620 -25.38 -19.53 -23.42
CA HIS A 620 -24.76 -20.44 -24.38
C HIS A 620 -24.05 -19.66 -25.49
N ILE A 621 -22.76 -19.92 -25.67
CA ILE A 621 -21.96 -19.36 -26.76
C ILE A 621 -21.73 -20.43 -27.82
N ASP A 622 -22.12 -20.14 -29.06
CA ASP A 622 -21.95 -21.07 -30.17
C ASP A 622 -20.47 -21.47 -30.29
N PRO A 623 -20.12 -22.77 -30.13
CA PRO A 623 -18.74 -23.23 -30.19
C PRO A 623 -18.00 -22.86 -31.48
N ARG A 624 -18.73 -22.59 -32.57
CA ARG A 624 -18.17 -22.17 -33.87
C ARG A 624 -17.64 -20.73 -33.87
N MET A 625 -18.02 -19.92 -32.89
CA MET A 625 -17.48 -18.56 -32.74
C MET A 625 -16.05 -18.55 -32.20
N PHE A 626 -15.64 -19.63 -31.54
CA PHE A 626 -14.29 -19.72 -31.01
C PHE A 626 -13.30 -20.07 -32.11
N LEU A 627 -12.27 -19.24 -32.24
CA LEU A 627 -11.18 -19.43 -33.17
C LEU A 627 -10.29 -20.61 -32.73
N TYR A 628 -9.59 -21.21 -33.69
CA TYR A 628 -8.63 -22.27 -33.44
C TYR A 628 -7.21 -21.70 -33.47
N PRO A 629 -6.31 -22.16 -32.58
CA PRO A 629 -4.91 -21.77 -32.64
C PRO A 629 -4.29 -22.20 -33.97
N ASN A 630 -3.38 -21.38 -34.50
CA ASN A 630 -2.65 -21.71 -35.71
C ASN A 630 -1.67 -22.86 -35.46
N GLU A 631 -1.29 -23.56 -36.53
CA GLU A 631 -0.26 -24.59 -36.45
C GLU A 631 1.06 -23.98 -35.94
N GLY A 632 1.69 -24.65 -34.97
CA GLY A 632 2.94 -24.21 -34.35
C GLY A 632 2.77 -23.34 -33.10
N TYR A 633 1.54 -23.01 -32.68
CA TYR A 633 1.33 -22.42 -31.36
C TYR A 633 1.55 -23.46 -30.26
N GLU A 634 2.27 -23.07 -29.21
CA GLU A 634 2.58 -23.93 -28.07
C GLU A 634 1.65 -23.64 -26.90
N GLU A 635 1.35 -24.68 -26.12
CA GLU A 635 0.62 -24.50 -24.86
C GLU A 635 1.46 -23.72 -23.86
N ASP A 636 0.84 -22.79 -23.14
CA ASP A 636 1.53 -22.04 -22.10
C ASP A 636 1.65 -22.85 -20.80
N LYS A 637 2.87 -23.03 -20.32
CA LYS A 637 3.14 -23.86 -19.12
C LYS A 637 2.54 -23.28 -17.86
N LEU A 638 2.67 -21.97 -17.63
CA LEU A 638 2.11 -21.32 -16.45
C LEU A 638 0.59 -21.44 -16.43
N LEU A 639 -0.06 -21.24 -17.57
CA LEU A 639 -1.50 -21.46 -17.71
C LEU A 639 -1.89 -22.91 -17.39
N GLN A 640 -1.17 -23.90 -17.91
CA GLN A 640 -1.45 -25.31 -17.61
C GLN A 640 -1.25 -25.64 -16.13
N GLU A 641 -0.20 -25.10 -15.51
CA GLU A 641 0.10 -25.28 -14.09
C GLU A 641 -0.98 -24.69 -13.20
N VAL A 642 -1.42 -23.46 -13.48
CA VAL A 642 -2.44 -22.76 -12.70
C VAL A 642 -3.84 -23.33 -12.95
N GLN A 643 -4.21 -23.56 -14.22
CA GLN A 643 -5.56 -24.00 -14.59
C GLN A 643 -5.79 -25.48 -14.26
N GLY A 644 -4.74 -26.29 -14.34
CA GLY A 644 -4.82 -27.73 -14.13
C GLY A 644 -5.82 -28.42 -15.07
N THR A 645 -6.50 -29.44 -14.55
CA THR A 645 -7.53 -30.16 -15.32
C THR A 645 -8.85 -29.40 -15.29
N VAL A 646 -9.42 -29.15 -16.47
CA VAL A 646 -10.74 -28.54 -16.62
C VAL A 646 -11.78 -29.61 -16.94
N ILE A 647 -12.79 -29.69 -16.10
CA ILE A 647 -14.00 -30.50 -16.32
C ILE A 647 -15.10 -29.55 -16.81
N VAL A 648 -15.97 -30.00 -17.70
CA VAL A 648 -17.13 -29.23 -18.14
C VAL A 648 -18.38 -29.97 -17.68
N ASP A 649 -19.24 -29.30 -16.90
CA ASP A 649 -20.54 -29.84 -16.54
C ASP A 649 -21.41 -29.98 -17.80
N GLU A 650 -21.94 -31.17 -18.04
CA GLU A 650 -22.71 -31.46 -19.26
C GLU A 650 -24.05 -30.72 -19.31
N SER A 651 -24.60 -30.34 -18.16
CA SER A 651 -25.95 -29.75 -18.08
C SER A 651 -25.93 -28.23 -18.23
N SER A 652 -24.94 -27.56 -17.64
CA SER A 652 -24.83 -26.11 -17.61
C SER A 652 -23.70 -25.55 -18.47
N GLU A 653 -22.85 -26.42 -19.04
CA GLU A 653 -21.60 -26.07 -19.74
C GLU A 653 -20.59 -25.33 -18.84
N THR A 654 -20.79 -25.37 -17.51
CA THR A 654 -19.92 -24.71 -16.54
C THR A 654 -18.57 -25.40 -16.51
N ARG A 655 -17.50 -24.61 -16.67
CA ARG A 655 -16.13 -25.08 -16.57
C ARG A 655 -15.73 -25.12 -15.10
N ILE A 656 -15.21 -26.26 -14.66
CA ILE A 656 -14.83 -26.54 -13.28
C ILE A 656 -13.36 -26.93 -13.25
N ASN A 657 -12.57 -26.22 -12.46
CA ASN A 657 -11.16 -26.53 -12.23
C ASN A 657 -10.72 -25.98 -10.86
N ASN A 658 -9.46 -26.20 -10.50
CA ASN A 658 -8.87 -25.60 -9.31
C ASN A 658 -7.78 -24.61 -9.73
N GLU A 659 -7.80 -23.40 -9.16
CA GLU A 659 -6.80 -22.36 -9.34
C GLU A 659 -6.53 -21.73 -7.97
N PHE A 660 -5.27 -21.47 -7.61
CA PHE A 660 -4.89 -20.75 -6.38
C PHE A 660 -5.55 -21.31 -5.10
N SER A 661 -5.56 -22.64 -4.94
CA SER A 661 -6.20 -23.34 -3.81
C SER A 661 -7.69 -22.97 -3.65
N LYS A 662 -8.38 -22.77 -4.77
CA LYS A 662 -9.83 -22.55 -4.85
C LYS A 662 -10.42 -23.47 -5.92
N THR A 663 -11.67 -23.87 -5.73
CA THR A 663 -12.46 -24.43 -6.82
C THR A 663 -13.10 -23.29 -7.59
N VAL A 664 -13.08 -23.37 -8.92
CA VAL A 664 -13.54 -22.31 -9.82
C VAL A 664 -14.70 -22.82 -10.66
N PHE A 665 -15.81 -22.07 -10.67
CA PHE A 665 -16.92 -22.28 -11.60
C PHE A 665 -16.92 -21.15 -12.63
N GLY A 666 -16.51 -21.44 -13.86
CA GLY A 666 -16.38 -20.49 -14.95
C GLY A 666 -17.42 -20.67 -16.04
N ASN A 667 -18.19 -19.64 -16.38
CA ASN A 667 -19.18 -19.69 -17.45
C ASN A 667 -19.50 -18.29 -18.02
N TRP A 668 -20.24 -18.23 -19.13
CA TRP A 668 -20.52 -17.00 -19.86
C TRP A 668 -21.77 -16.28 -19.34
N VAL A 669 -21.66 -14.96 -19.21
CA VAL A 669 -22.78 -14.05 -18.98
C VAL A 669 -22.80 -12.98 -20.07
N ALA A 670 -23.77 -13.06 -20.97
CA ALA A 670 -24.02 -12.02 -21.95
C ALA A 670 -25.10 -11.06 -21.42
N THR A 671 -24.80 -9.76 -21.37
CA THR A 671 -25.76 -8.72 -20.95
C THR A 671 -25.88 -7.66 -22.04
N GLU A 672 -27.04 -7.58 -22.68
CA GLU A 672 -27.36 -6.56 -23.68
C GLU A 672 -27.52 -5.19 -23.01
N ALA A 673 -27.23 -4.10 -23.74
CA ALA A 673 -27.50 -2.73 -23.27
C ALA A 673 -28.97 -2.53 -22.88
N GLY A 674 -29.21 -1.88 -21.75
CA GLY A 674 -30.55 -1.67 -21.18
C GLY A 674 -31.23 -2.93 -20.64
N LYS A 675 -30.54 -4.07 -20.56
CA LYS A 675 -31.09 -5.34 -20.03
C LYS A 675 -30.39 -5.76 -18.73
N THR A 676 -31.01 -6.73 -18.08
CA THR A 676 -30.49 -7.39 -16.89
C THR A 676 -30.33 -8.88 -17.18
N SER A 677 -29.18 -9.43 -16.82
CA SER A 677 -28.90 -10.86 -16.81
C SER A 677 -28.75 -11.33 -15.37
N GLN A 678 -29.22 -12.54 -15.07
CA GLN A 678 -29.11 -13.14 -13.75
C GLN A 678 -28.62 -14.58 -13.92
N VAL A 679 -27.58 -14.93 -13.17
CA VAL A 679 -26.99 -16.27 -13.16
C VAL A 679 -26.90 -16.77 -11.72
N SER A 680 -26.92 -18.09 -11.52
CA SER A 680 -26.68 -18.65 -10.20
C SER A 680 -25.92 -19.96 -10.23
N ALA A 681 -25.18 -20.23 -9.16
CA ALA A 681 -24.52 -21.51 -8.92
C ALA A 681 -24.82 -21.96 -7.48
N THR A 682 -25.31 -23.19 -7.36
CA THR A 682 -25.52 -23.89 -6.08
C THR A 682 -24.44 -24.96 -5.95
N TYR A 683 -23.77 -25.02 -4.80
CA TYR A 683 -22.67 -25.95 -4.57
C TYR A 683 -22.58 -26.34 -3.10
N ARG A 684 -22.03 -27.52 -2.85
CA ARG A 684 -21.71 -28.00 -1.51
C ARG A 684 -20.30 -27.56 -1.12
N LEU A 685 -20.16 -27.02 0.10
CA LEU A 685 -18.87 -26.64 0.66
C LEU A 685 -18.10 -27.86 1.21
N PRO A 686 -16.77 -27.82 1.23
CA PRO A 686 -15.91 -28.97 1.58
C PRO A 686 -15.79 -29.21 3.11
N PHE A 687 -16.60 -28.53 3.92
CA PHE A 687 -16.57 -28.59 5.37
C PHE A 687 -17.99 -28.70 5.96
N THR A 688 -18.06 -29.01 7.25
CA THR A 688 -19.31 -29.08 8.01
C THR A 688 -19.27 -28.12 9.20
N VAL A 689 -20.43 -27.62 9.63
CA VAL A 689 -20.59 -26.83 10.86
C VAL A 689 -21.49 -27.58 11.84
N LYS A 690 -20.91 -28.12 12.90
CA LYS A 690 -21.58 -29.03 13.83
C LYS A 690 -21.23 -28.73 15.31
N PRO A 691 -21.95 -27.80 15.96
CA PRO A 691 -21.70 -27.37 17.33
C PRO A 691 -22.18 -28.35 18.43
N ASP A 692 -22.50 -29.59 18.09
CA ASP A 692 -22.93 -30.67 19.00
C ASP A 692 -21.96 -31.87 19.03
N GLY A 693 -20.71 -31.63 18.62
CA GLY A 693 -19.67 -32.65 18.57
C GLY A 693 -19.35 -33.27 19.93
N ILE A 694 -19.02 -34.57 19.94
CA ILE A 694 -18.64 -35.33 21.15
C ILE A 694 -17.46 -34.67 21.90
N PHE A 695 -16.59 -33.96 21.17
CA PHE A 695 -15.37 -33.34 21.69
C PHE A 695 -15.38 -31.80 21.69
N SER A 696 -16.34 -31.15 21.01
CA SER A 696 -16.49 -29.70 20.97
C SER A 696 -17.96 -29.33 20.97
N LYS A 697 -18.38 -28.51 21.95
CA LYS A 697 -19.74 -27.97 22.07
C LYS A 697 -19.96 -26.67 21.30
N SER A 698 -19.02 -26.34 20.43
CA SER A 698 -19.08 -25.15 19.58
C SER A 698 -18.38 -25.41 18.26
N ASP A 699 -18.85 -24.77 17.21
CA ASP A 699 -18.22 -24.80 15.90
C ASP A 699 -18.37 -23.43 15.23
N SER A 700 -17.54 -23.15 14.23
CA SER A 700 -17.48 -21.84 13.60
C SER A 700 -17.75 -21.88 12.11
N TYR A 701 -18.38 -20.83 11.62
CA TYR A 701 -18.49 -20.52 10.21
C TYR A 701 -17.86 -19.15 9.96
N SER A 702 -17.07 -19.04 8.90
CA SER A 702 -16.57 -17.75 8.42
C SER A 702 -16.65 -17.67 6.91
N LEU A 703 -16.83 -16.46 6.40
CA LEU A 703 -16.85 -16.16 4.98
C LEU A 703 -15.89 -15.01 4.69
N PHE A 704 -14.93 -15.27 3.81
CA PHE A 704 -14.08 -14.24 3.22
C PHE A 704 -14.60 -13.87 1.82
N MET A 705 -15.08 -12.64 1.67
CA MET A 705 -15.56 -12.08 0.41
C MET A 705 -14.45 -11.21 -0.19
N GLN A 706 -13.81 -11.70 -1.25
CA GLN A 706 -12.69 -11.01 -1.88
C GLN A 706 -13.17 -10.21 -3.10
N LYS A 707 -12.87 -8.91 -3.12
CA LYS A 707 -13.18 -8.01 -4.22
C LYS A 707 -12.26 -8.30 -5.41
N GLN A 708 -12.84 -8.30 -6.62
CA GLN A 708 -12.09 -8.21 -7.87
C GLN A 708 -11.39 -6.86 -8.01
N SER A 709 -10.09 -6.89 -8.27
CA SER A 709 -9.27 -5.70 -8.52
C SER A 709 -9.83 -4.81 -9.62
N GLY A 710 -9.60 -3.49 -9.50
CA GLY A 710 -10.01 -2.45 -10.46
C GLY A 710 -11.51 -2.17 -10.58
N THR A 711 -12.38 -2.94 -9.92
CA THR A 711 -13.84 -2.70 -9.90
C THR A 711 -14.22 -1.58 -8.93
N LYS A 712 -15.38 -0.96 -9.14
CA LYS A 712 -15.97 0.01 -8.19
C LYS A 712 -16.55 -0.65 -6.93
N GLY A 713 -16.65 -1.99 -6.92
CA GLY A 713 -17.24 -2.80 -5.86
C GLY A 713 -18.70 -3.18 -6.15
N SER A 714 -19.02 -4.46 -5.99
CA SER A 714 -20.38 -4.99 -6.15
C SER A 714 -21.15 -4.89 -4.83
N VAL A 715 -22.47 -4.72 -4.89
CA VAL A 715 -23.30 -4.83 -3.67
C VAL A 715 -23.51 -6.31 -3.39
N ILE A 716 -23.16 -6.76 -2.19
CA ILE A 716 -23.40 -8.14 -1.76
C ILE A 716 -24.40 -8.18 -0.62
N SER A 717 -25.35 -9.10 -0.71
CA SER A 717 -26.24 -9.49 0.38
C SER A 717 -26.00 -10.95 0.71
N THR A 718 -25.56 -11.21 1.94
CA THR A 718 -25.29 -12.54 2.47
C THR A 718 -26.38 -12.95 3.43
N THR A 719 -26.94 -14.14 3.25
CA THR A 719 -27.86 -14.79 4.18
C THR A 719 -27.28 -16.13 4.59
N ILE A 720 -27.20 -16.39 5.90
CA ILE A 720 -26.78 -17.69 6.45
C ILE A 720 -27.95 -18.23 7.27
N ASN A 721 -28.57 -19.30 6.78
CA ASN A 721 -29.62 -20.04 7.46
C ASN A 721 -28.99 -21.22 8.21
N PHE A 722 -29.44 -21.45 9.45
CA PHE A 722 -28.92 -22.49 10.33
C PHE A 722 -30.04 -23.07 11.21
N PRO A 723 -29.85 -24.26 11.82
CA PRO A 723 -30.87 -24.87 12.67
C PRO A 723 -31.26 -23.97 13.85
N ASN A 724 -32.56 -23.86 14.15
CA ASN A 724 -33.09 -23.07 15.28
C ASN A 724 -32.56 -23.48 16.66
N LYS A 725 -31.95 -24.66 16.77
CA LYS A 725 -31.30 -25.15 17.97
C LYS A 725 -29.91 -24.56 18.20
N TYR A 726 -29.33 -23.86 17.21
CA TYR A 726 -28.03 -23.21 17.37
C TYR A 726 -28.20 -21.75 17.80
N ASP A 727 -27.42 -21.36 18.82
CA ASP A 727 -27.23 -20.00 19.27
C ASP A 727 -25.89 -19.44 18.76
N VAL A 728 -25.90 -18.19 18.28
CA VAL A 728 -24.67 -17.47 17.93
C VAL A 728 -24.07 -16.87 19.20
N VAL A 729 -22.94 -17.40 19.65
CA VAL A 729 -22.27 -16.97 20.90
C VAL A 729 -21.14 -15.98 20.68
N TRP A 730 -20.67 -15.87 19.44
CA TRP A 730 -19.66 -14.90 19.01
C TRP A 730 -19.86 -14.53 17.54
N GLN A 731 -19.53 -13.29 17.21
CA GLN A 731 -19.58 -12.78 15.84
C GLN A 731 -18.43 -11.82 15.54
N TYR A 732 -18.10 -11.71 14.26
CA TYR A 732 -17.30 -10.65 13.68
C TYR A 732 -17.91 -10.21 12.33
N PRO A 733 -18.01 -8.90 12.05
CA PRO A 733 -17.75 -7.80 12.97
C PRO A 733 -18.75 -7.77 14.15
N SER A 734 -18.35 -7.17 15.27
CA SER A 734 -19.21 -7.05 16.46
C SER A 734 -20.18 -5.86 16.39
N ASP A 735 -20.27 -5.20 15.23
CA ASP A 735 -21.10 -4.01 15.04
C ASP A 735 -22.52 -4.37 14.55
N SER A 736 -23.37 -3.35 14.41
CA SER A 736 -24.79 -3.50 14.05
C SER A 736 -25.03 -3.74 12.55
N THR A 737 -23.98 -3.99 11.75
CA THR A 737 -24.15 -4.27 10.30
C THR A 737 -24.63 -5.68 10.02
N VAL A 738 -24.57 -6.55 11.03
CA VAL A 738 -25.04 -7.93 10.97
C VAL A 738 -26.35 -8.06 11.73
N GLU A 739 -27.40 -8.51 11.04
CA GLU A 739 -28.69 -8.81 11.64
C GLU A 739 -28.76 -10.31 11.99
N ILE A 740 -28.92 -10.63 13.27
CA ILE A 740 -29.04 -12.01 13.76
C ILE A 740 -30.44 -12.23 14.32
N THR A 741 -31.11 -13.25 13.80
CA THR A 741 -32.40 -13.76 14.28
C THR A 741 -32.29 -15.28 14.49
N PRO A 742 -33.20 -15.90 15.27
CA PRO A 742 -33.18 -17.36 15.43
C PRO A 742 -33.19 -18.07 14.07
N GLY A 743 -32.15 -18.89 13.83
CA GLY A 743 -31.97 -19.66 12.61
C GLY A 743 -31.52 -18.87 11.36
N LYS A 744 -31.21 -17.57 11.48
CA LYS A 744 -30.84 -16.75 10.32
C LYS A 744 -29.94 -15.55 10.66
N ILE A 745 -28.85 -15.39 9.90
CA ILE A 745 -28.00 -14.20 9.87
C ILE A 745 -28.13 -13.51 8.50
N MET A 746 -28.16 -12.18 8.50
CA MET A 746 -28.13 -11.36 7.29
C MET A 746 -27.06 -10.28 7.38
N PHE A 747 -26.36 -10.03 6.27
CA PHE A 747 -25.32 -9.02 6.14
C PHE A 747 -25.31 -8.44 4.73
N THR A 748 -25.37 -7.11 4.59
CA THR A 748 -25.31 -6.44 3.29
C THR A 748 -24.22 -5.37 3.31
N THR A 749 -23.39 -5.32 2.27
CA THR A 749 -22.34 -4.33 2.13
C THR A 749 -21.99 -4.08 0.66
N THR A 750 -21.17 -3.07 0.40
CA THR A 750 -20.52 -2.86 -0.90
C THR A 750 -19.08 -3.36 -0.82
N LEU A 751 -18.67 -4.24 -1.73
CA LEU A 751 -17.34 -4.83 -1.85
C LEU A 751 -16.32 -3.82 -2.41
N ASN A 752 -16.17 -2.66 -1.78
CA ASN A 752 -15.13 -1.68 -2.17
C ASN A 752 -13.74 -2.09 -1.66
N LEU A 753 -13.70 -2.92 -0.62
CA LEU A 753 -12.54 -3.65 -0.14
C LEU A 753 -12.97 -5.09 0.14
N ASP A 754 -12.00 -5.96 0.39
CA ASP A 754 -12.24 -7.30 0.90
C ASP A 754 -13.01 -7.25 2.24
N ARG A 755 -13.81 -8.27 2.52
CA ARG A 755 -14.67 -8.35 3.70
C ARG A 755 -14.57 -9.73 4.33
N TYR A 756 -14.58 -9.77 5.64
CA TYR A 756 -14.60 -11.01 6.40
C TYR A 756 -15.72 -10.96 7.43
N ILE A 757 -16.51 -12.02 7.50
CA ILE A 757 -17.50 -12.24 8.56
C ILE A 757 -17.28 -13.60 9.20
N GLY A 758 -17.54 -13.72 10.50
CA GLY A 758 -17.35 -14.95 11.24
C GLY A 758 -18.35 -15.10 12.37
N PHE A 759 -18.75 -16.33 12.65
CA PHE A 759 -19.75 -16.69 13.65
C PHE A 759 -19.33 -17.97 14.37
N VAL A 760 -19.55 -18.03 15.68
CA VAL A 760 -19.42 -19.25 16.49
C VAL A 760 -20.81 -19.66 16.96
N PHE A 761 -21.17 -20.90 16.68
CA PHE A 761 -22.43 -21.51 17.07
C PHE A 761 -22.25 -22.42 18.28
N GLN A 762 -23.27 -22.51 19.12
CA GLN A 762 -23.45 -23.50 20.20
C GLN A 762 -24.87 -24.06 20.15
N GLU A 763 -25.10 -25.28 20.63
CA GLU A 763 -26.45 -25.86 20.79
C GLU A 763 -27.00 -25.71 22.21
#